data_AF-A0AAE8MC36-F1
#
_entry.id   AF-A0AAE8MC36-F1
#
_cell.length_a   1.000
_cell.length_b   1.000
_cell.length_c   1.000
_cell.angle_alpha   90.00
_cell.angle_beta   90.00
_cell.angle_gamma   90.00
#
_symmetry.space_group_name_H-M   'P 1'
#
loop_
_entity.id
_entity.type
_entity.pdbx_description
1 polymer ?
#
loop_
_entity_poly.entity_id
_entity_poly.type
_entity_poly.pdbx_seq_one_letter_code
_entity_poly.pdbx_strand_id
1 'polypeptide(L)'
;MANKTSPSGEQLEKFFEKDAVCWEIAVQVIVDSEKATEITVDGIFLVVQHTGRWSRMAQCFGDLESVQEALIYLYVQVLDFLQCATKRFQKSSWARVGKSVYTSAKDKFATKLTKLREAAERFDKTAQWESIPLDKRTNEKILNFVSTPNTPAEERRKMAEALAIYESKRRGFSMDLDISEILTCTNSLANPIAARPDSLAVTDASSLPEWLKDNPKYNEWLNNNLPTLLWVVGKAGCGKSTLADQVRTSLAETKHNVISHAFQSNVSTQKRGRTSLAASILSQLLPSSYPVNECQKRIFTQLVPLCNQYKSRFEDCPFEQLWPLCASLLTEERDFYLVIDALDECSLDHPRQATGLLNHISEIPDFTTGKIIIFSRPSRLLGVGTTSEVPSNEIRITEEDTRSEIATLCDSAAAGLSLPKEMQLQVASRAKSGARGSFLWVKLLLKKLERIRGVEAFQKTLDEFPDDCWGVYTKAWKDGLKDLDENDRQFELGELEDALGLIPDSAQFIVSTLCQPLVQVIDGSVQLSHASVRDFLLNGVTADIGFSASEPDATLARCCLDFLLKDEYAQKDRIGQLLRRNVGYGGLAHDKESGFYEYAARNWDIHLTALSSPDPDLLRLAGRFLRASQFAYWAEYSITDVGDFQAIRSTEISLTVWLKTLPSRDRLLLNLDNYFELPYTTLNRAYKDDDDDKILQWLALMHLGFYYFDKGRITEMAIVRQDVATGLSELLGRRHPLALQGASDATYTFLFNGQPQKAQSLYAEVANDQKKVVDEDNPSPFFTEVFQAQAEYLMMKYSTALNTLTDAMAGFIRTTGPQSNGYLIGQLWYAVANASAGNMEQAIKMLEFVRDKRKEQYGPEDSFGIATQVFAGDLYRKLKVKDKALENIKPALDFRRGFWPISHFLTLDTALILAITYRDFWKDDKAAKIIEELERDAKLDQEQNFVRACQVKHMRALLLFEDGNIDQSIRMLEAFLIDIGSERNNRAVYWIRLDLATMLRYRAGEGDAGLARSLFDGIVTDQTDDPEDEPDPPRWLEIAEDALKLLRFDKVDQAIKILQEENLRWAREETLWMRLGVPAADTGWMRLPRGLGSDGSPNSFGWVRTL
;
A
#
# COMPACT_ATOMS: atom_id res chain seq x y z
N MET A 1 -54.86 6.36 50.74
CA MET A 1 -54.64 5.59 51.98
C MET A 1 -55.66 4.45 52.03
N ALA A 2 -55.19 3.28 52.47
CA ALA A 2 -55.92 2.10 52.95
C ALA A 2 -56.56 1.10 51.94
N ASN A 3 -56.07 -0.14 52.06
CA ASN A 3 -56.47 -1.41 51.47
C ASN A 3 -57.97 -1.75 51.50
N LYS A 4 -58.36 -2.63 50.54
CA LYS A 4 -59.26 -3.82 50.61
C LYS A 4 -59.84 -4.03 49.19
N THR A 5 -59.87 -5.18 48.52
CA THR A 5 -59.92 -6.60 48.88
C THR A 5 -59.68 -7.40 47.59
N SER A 6 -58.91 -8.48 47.63
CA SER A 6 -58.73 -9.45 46.54
C SER A 6 -59.98 -10.35 46.37
N PRO A 7 -60.51 -10.56 45.14
CA PRO A 7 -61.50 -11.61 44.88
C PRO A 7 -60.84 -13.00 44.80
N SER A 8 -61.59 -14.04 45.18
CA SER A 8 -61.17 -15.45 45.30
C SER A 8 -60.77 -16.11 43.97
N GLY A 9 -59.78 -17.01 44.04
CA GLY A 9 -59.10 -17.65 42.89
C GLY A 9 -59.97 -18.37 41.86
N GLU A 10 -61.21 -18.76 42.19
CA GLU A 10 -62.11 -19.45 41.25
C GLU A 10 -62.80 -18.51 40.23
N GLN A 11 -62.78 -17.18 40.46
CA GLN A 11 -63.26 -16.18 39.50
C GLN A 11 -62.18 -15.69 38.53
N LEU A 12 -60.90 -15.88 38.86
CA LEU A 12 -59.78 -15.52 37.98
C LEU A 12 -59.56 -16.59 36.90
N GLU A 13 -59.72 -17.87 37.19
CA GLU A 13 -59.55 -18.93 36.18
C GLU A 13 -60.59 -18.84 35.05
N LYS A 14 -61.85 -18.48 35.34
CA LYS A 14 -62.87 -18.26 34.30
C LYS A 14 -62.73 -16.94 33.52
N PHE A 15 -61.95 -15.98 34.04
CA PHE A 15 -61.63 -14.75 33.32
C PHE A 15 -60.44 -14.96 32.37
N PHE A 16 -59.47 -15.80 32.74
CA PHE A 16 -58.29 -16.08 31.92
C PHE A 16 -58.53 -17.00 30.71
N GLU A 17 -59.59 -17.82 30.69
CA GLU A 17 -59.89 -18.64 29.50
C GLU A 17 -60.58 -17.89 28.35
N LYS A 18 -61.19 -16.71 28.61
CA LYS A 18 -61.86 -15.92 27.55
C LYS A 18 -61.02 -14.78 26.97
N ASP A 19 -59.92 -14.40 27.63
CA ASP A 19 -59.02 -13.31 27.17
C ASP A 19 -57.72 -13.79 26.51
N ALA A 20 -57.39 -15.09 26.54
CA ALA A 20 -56.20 -15.61 25.85
C ALA A 20 -56.25 -15.37 24.33
N VAL A 21 -57.43 -15.52 23.70
CA VAL A 21 -57.63 -15.27 22.28
C VAL A 21 -57.58 -13.78 21.93
N CYS A 22 -58.03 -12.89 22.82
CA CYS A 22 -57.97 -11.44 22.60
C CYS A 22 -56.55 -10.89 22.81
N TRP A 23 -55.78 -11.44 23.74
CA TRP A 23 -54.37 -11.08 23.97
C TRP A 23 -53.43 -11.61 22.88
N GLU A 24 -53.62 -12.84 22.39
CA GLU A 24 -52.89 -13.33 21.21
C GLU A 24 -53.21 -12.50 19.96
N ILE A 25 -54.48 -12.14 19.74
CA ILE A 25 -54.84 -11.26 18.61
C ILE A 25 -54.24 -9.86 18.80
N ALA A 26 -54.19 -9.31 20.01
CA ALA A 26 -53.60 -8.00 20.28
C ALA A 26 -52.06 -7.99 20.14
N VAL A 27 -51.36 -9.01 20.65
CA VAL A 27 -49.90 -9.15 20.54
C VAL A 27 -49.48 -9.45 19.11
N GLN A 28 -50.21 -10.32 18.41
CA GLN A 28 -49.98 -10.59 16.99
C GLN A 28 -50.19 -9.32 16.16
N VAL A 29 -51.23 -8.52 16.45
CA VAL A 29 -51.47 -7.23 15.77
C VAL A 29 -50.38 -6.18 16.06
N ILE A 30 -49.75 -6.21 17.25
CA ILE A 30 -48.63 -5.31 17.61
C ILE A 30 -47.33 -5.75 16.91
N VAL A 31 -46.96 -7.03 16.98
CA VAL A 31 -45.76 -7.59 16.32
C VAL A 31 -45.85 -7.47 14.80
N ASP A 32 -47.03 -7.70 14.23
CA ASP A 32 -47.26 -7.57 12.80
C ASP A 32 -47.32 -6.07 12.37
N SER A 33 -47.71 -5.14 13.26
CA SER A 33 -47.61 -3.68 13.02
C SER A 33 -46.16 -3.18 12.94
N GLU A 34 -45.25 -3.74 13.75
CA GLU A 34 -43.81 -3.46 13.65
C GLU A 34 -43.25 -3.95 12.30
N LYS A 35 -43.50 -5.21 11.91
CA LYS A 35 -43.01 -5.76 10.63
C LYS A 35 -43.51 -5.03 9.38
N ALA A 36 -44.76 -4.56 9.37
CA ALA A 36 -45.27 -3.77 8.24
C ALA A 36 -44.67 -2.34 8.20
N THR A 37 -44.24 -1.82 9.35
CA THR A 37 -43.53 -0.54 9.46
C THR A 37 -42.07 -0.73 9.04
N GLU A 38 -41.44 -1.82 9.44
CA GLU A 38 -40.11 -2.28 9.01
C GLU A 38 -40.02 -2.40 7.49
N ILE A 39 -40.91 -3.16 6.83
CA ILE A 39 -40.94 -3.29 5.35
C ILE A 39 -41.13 -1.92 4.65
N THR A 40 -41.91 -1.02 5.24
CA THR A 40 -42.12 0.32 4.68
C THR A 40 -40.86 1.19 4.84
N VAL A 41 -40.19 1.09 5.99
CA VAL A 41 -38.93 1.79 6.29
C VAL A 41 -37.78 1.24 5.43
N ASP A 42 -37.66 -0.08 5.28
CA ASP A 42 -36.68 -0.74 4.41
C ASP A 42 -36.82 -0.30 2.96
N GLY A 43 -38.06 -0.18 2.46
CA GLY A 43 -38.30 0.32 1.11
C GLY A 43 -37.96 1.81 0.95
N ILE A 44 -38.22 2.64 1.96
CA ILE A 44 -37.79 4.05 1.94
C ILE A 44 -36.27 4.15 2.01
N PHE A 45 -35.63 3.34 2.86
CA PHE A 45 -34.18 3.30 3.02
C PHE A 45 -33.49 2.85 1.72
N LEU A 46 -34.02 1.81 1.07
CA LEU A 46 -33.54 1.33 -0.24
C LEU A 46 -33.64 2.42 -1.31
N VAL A 47 -34.73 3.21 -1.34
CA VAL A 47 -34.83 4.36 -2.24
C VAL A 47 -33.76 5.40 -1.87
N VAL A 48 -33.68 5.83 -0.61
CA VAL A 48 -32.76 6.90 -0.17
C VAL A 48 -31.29 6.53 -0.41
N GLN A 49 -30.90 5.31 -0.08
CA GLN A 49 -29.53 4.80 -0.23
C GLN A 49 -29.09 4.74 -1.70
N HIS A 50 -30.00 4.45 -2.63
CA HIS A 50 -29.66 4.23 -4.04
C HIS A 50 -30.09 5.36 -4.99
N THR A 51 -30.87 6.35 -4.54
CA THR A 51 -31.33 7.47 -5.38
C THR A 51 -30.16 8.27 -5.98
N GLY A 52 -29.11 8.51 -5.20
CA GLY A 52 -27.90 9.20 -5.69
C GLY A 52 -27.16 8.41 -6.78
N ARG A 53 -27.22 7.06 -6.74
CA ARG A 53 -26.63 6.17 -7.74
C ARG A 53 -27.49 6.12 -9.01
N TRP A 54 -28.81 5.91 -8.88
CA TRP A 54 -29.71 5.86 -10.03
C TRP A 54 -29.76 7.19 -10.79
N SER A 55 -29.65 8.32 -10.09
CA SER A 55 -29.57 9.65 -10.71
C SER A 55 -28.31 9.83 -11.56
N ARG A 56 -27.15 9.36 -11.11
CA ARG A 56 -25.90 9.39 -11.91
C ARG A 56 -25.99 8.47 -13.12
N MET A 57 -26.55 7.27 -12.98
CA MET A 57 -26.74 6.33 -14.09
C MET A 57 -27.74 6.87 -15.14
N ALA A 58 -28.80 7.53 -14.69
CA ALA A 58 -29.74 8.22 -15.58
C ALA A 58 -29.08 9.37 -16.36
N GLN A 59 -28.15 10.11 -15.75
CA GLN A 59 -27.40 11.18 -16.44
C GLN A 59 -26.41 10.63 -17.47
N CYS A 60 -25.87 9.42 -17.26
CA CYS A 60 -24.87 8.82 -18.16
C CYS A 60 -25.49 8.07 -19.34
N PHE A 61 -26.64 7.42 -19.13
CA PHE A 61 -27.23 6.49 -20.11
C PHE A 61 -28.67 6.87 -20.52
N GLY A 62 -29.18 7.98 -20.00
CA GLY A 62 -30.57 8.40 -20.13
C GLY A 62 -31.01 8.87 -21.51
N ASP A 63 -30.12 8.93 -22.50
CA ASP A 63 -30.47 9.22 -23.90
C ASP A 63 -30.74 7.96 -24.74
N LEU A 64 -30.52 6.76 -24.17
CA LEU A 64 -30.72 5.47 -24.83
C LEU A 64 -32.15 4.95 -24.58
N GLU A 65 -32.87 4.61 -25.65
CA GLU A 65 -34.30 4.28 -25.61
C GLU A 65 -34.64 3.12 -24.65
N SER A 66 -33.82 2.06 -24.64
CA SER A 66 -33.97 0.89 -23.75
C SER A 66 -33.72 1.23 -22.27
N VAL A 67 -32.76 2.12 -21.99
CA VAL A 67 -32.43 2.59 -20.64
C VAL A 67 -33.47 3.60 -20.15
N GLN A 68 -33.99 4.46 -21.03
CA GLN A 68 -35.10 5.37 -20.73
C GLN A 68 -36.35 4.61 -20.31
N GLU A 69 -36.74 3.55 -21.03
CA GLU A 69 -37.90 2.73 -20.64
C GLU A 69 -37.72 2.07 -19.27
N ALA A 70 -36.54 1.52 -19.00
CA ALA A 70 -36.23 0.90 -17.71
C ALA A 70 -36.19 1.94 -16.57
N LEU A 71 -35.67 3.14 -16.85
CA LEU A 71 -35.62 4.25 -15.91
C LEU A 71 -37.02 4.79 -15.58
N ILE A 72 -37.86 4.98 -16.60
CA ILE A 72 -39.26 5.39 -16.42
C ILE A 72 -40.00 4.35 -15.58
N TYR A 73 -39.79 3.06 -15.85
CA TYR A 73 -40.39 1.99 -15.06
C TYR A 73 -39.95 2.02 -13.59
N LEU A 74 -38.66 2.23 -13.33
CA LEU A 74 -38.11 2.40 -11.98
C LEU A 74 -38.73 3.61 -11.26
N TYR A 75 -38.77 4.78 -11.89
CA TYR A 75 -39.39 5.97 -11.29
C TYR A 75 -40.88 5.79 -11.00
N VAL A 76 -41.62 5.09 -11.86
CA VAL A 76 -43.03 4.75 -11.60
C VAL A 76 -43.16 3.87 -10.36
N GLN A 77 -42.31 2.86 -10.17
CA GLN A 77 -42.36 2.03 -8.97
C GLN A 77 -41.94 2.79 -7.70
N VAL A 78 -40.93 3.67 -7.78
CA VAL A 78 -40.50 4.54 -6.67
C VAL A 78 -41.64 5.46 -6.24
N LEU A 79 -42.27 6.15 -7.18
CA LEU A 79 -43.36 7.08 -6.89
C LEU A 79 -44.60 6.35 -6.36
N ASP A 80 -44.95 5.19 -6.92
CA ASP A 80 -46.06 4.37 -6.45
C ASP A 80 -45.81 3.84 -5.01
N PHE A 81 -44.57 3.45 -4.69
CA PHE A 81 -44.18 3.04 -3.35
C PHE A 81 -44.22 4.21 -2.35
N LEU A 82 -43.60 5.35 -2.67
CA LEU A 82 -43.53 6.52 -1.79
C LEU A 82 -44.91 7.16 -1.58
N GLN A 83 -45.76 7.20 -2.60
CA GLN A 83 -47.14 7.70 -2.46
C GLN A 83 -47.95 6.80 -1.52
N CYS A 84 -47.79 5.48 -1.61
CA CYS A 84 -48.44 4.54 -0.70
C CYS A 84 -47.91 4.71 0.73
N ALA A 85 -46.59 4.84 0.90
CA ALA A 85 -45.95 5.06 2.20
C ALA A 85 -46.44 6.36 2.87
N THR A 86 -46.48 7.46 2.11
CA THR A 86 -46.94 8.77 2.61
C THR A 86 -48.41 8.73 3.06
N LYS A 87 -49.30 8.10 2.28
CA LYS A 87 -50.72 7.90 2.64
C LYS A 87 -50.90 7.03 3.90
N ARG A 88 -49.94 6.15 4.21
CA ARG A 88 -49.94 5.33 5.43
C ARG A 88 -49.50 6.15 6.64
N PHE A 89 -48.44 6.94 6.53
CA PHE A 89 -47.93 7.77 7.63
C PHE A 89 -48.83 8.96 7.99
N GLN A 90 -49.71 9.38 7.07
CA GLN A 90 -50.72 10.42 7.32
C GLN A 90 -51.95 9.95 8.12
N LYS A 91 -52.12 8.64 8.39
CA LYS A 91 -53.25 8.11 9.19
C LYS A 91 -52.91 8.06 10.69
N SER A 92 -53.87 8.46 11.54
CA SER A 92 -53.72 8.43 13.00
C SER A 92 -53.38 7.02 13.50
N SER A 93 -52.61 6.92 14.59
CA SER A 93 -52.09 5.65 15.13
C SER A 93 -53.20 4.61 15.39
N TRP A 94 -54.39 5.05 15.80
CA TRP A 94 -55.56 4.18 16.01
C TRP A 94 -56.25 3.71 14.72
N ALA A 95 -56.14 4.45 13.62
CA ALA A 95 -56.67 4.04 12.31
C ALA A 95 -55.79 2.99 11.60
N ARG A 96 -54.60 2.67 12.15
CA ARG A 96 -53.64 1.68 11.60
C ARG A 96 -53.86 0.24 12.12
N VAL A 97 -54.76 0.03 13.09
CA VAL A 97 -54.86 -1.22 13.91
C VAL A 97 -56.02 -2.16 13.49
N GLY A 98 -56.81 -1.86 12.46
CA GLY A 98 -57.95 -2.70 12.03
C GLY A 98 -57.58 -3.97 11.25
N LYS A 99 -57.99 -5.16 11.75
CA LYS A 99 -57.62 -6.50 11.23
C LYS A 99 -57.89 -6.74 9.72
N SER A 100 -58.95 -6.17 9.12
CA SER A 100 -59.24 -6.34 7.67
C SER A 100 -58.50 -5.35 6.75
N VAL A 101 -58.06 -4.20 7.29
CA VAL A 101 -57.25 -3.20 6.58
C VAL A 101 -55.76 -3.56 6.65
N TYR A 102 -55.37 -4.38 7.63
CA TYR A 102 -54.00 -4.71 8.02
C TYR A 102 -53.33 -5.77 7.10
N THR A 103 -53.94 -6.93 6.90
CA THR A 103 -53.37 -8.00 6.05
C THR A 103 -53.26 -7.54 4.60
N SER A 104 -54.25 -6.79 4.12
CA SER A 104 -54.24 -6.17 2.78
C SER A 104 -53.12 -5.13 2.59
N ALA A 105 -52.66 -4.47 3.67
CA ALA A 105 -51.58 -3.48 3.58
C ALA A 105 -50.19 -4.13 3.56
N LYS A 106 -49.92 -5.13 4.41
CA LYS A 106 -48.63 -5.85 4.46
C LYS A 106 -48.32 -6.51 3.12
N ASP A 107 -49.25 -7.29 2.57
CA ASP A 107 -49.07 -7.97 1.28
C ASP A 107 -48.91 -6.97 0.13
N LYS A 108 -49.64 -5.85 0.20
CA LYS A 108 -49.55 -4.78 -0.80
C LYS A 108 -48.20 -4.04 -0.75
N PHE A 109 -47.62 -3.80 0.42
CA PHE A 109 -46.29 -3.18 0.55
C PHE A 109 -45.16 -4.16 0.22
N ALA A 110 -45.24 -5.42 0.63
CA ALA A 110 -44.27 -6.45 0.24
C ALA A 110 -44.26 -6.66 -1.28
N THR A 111 -45.43 -6.70 -1.92
CA THR A 111 -45.54 -6.79 -3.38
C THR A 111 -44.95 -5.56 -4.07
N LYS A 112 -45.21 -4.35 -3.57
CA LYS A 112 -44.65 -3.11 -4.14
C LYS A 112 -43.14 -2.99 -3.91
N LEU A 113 -42.62 -3.42 -2.77
CA LEU A 113 -41.18 -3.45 -2.49
C LEU A 113 -40.46 -4.45 -3.41
N THR A 114 -41.09 -5.59 -3.68
CA THR A 114 -40.55 -6.59 -4.62
C THR A 114 -40.49 -6.02 -6.04
N LYS A 115 -41.58 -5.40 -6.51
CA LYS A 115 -41.61 -4.72 -7.82
C LYS A 115 -40.61 -3.57 -7.91
N LEU A 116 -40.38 -2.84 -6.81
CA LEU A 116 -39.37 -1.79 -6.74
C LEU A 116 -37.95 -2.36 -6.86
N ARG A 117 -37.64 -3.47 -6.18
CA ARG A 117 -36.35 -4.17 -6.30
C ARG A 117 -36.14 -4.73 -7.71
N GLU A 118 -37.15 -5.36 -8.30
CA GLU A 118 -37.10 -5.85 -9.68
C GLU A 118 -36.91 -4.72 -10.69
N ALA A 119 -37.58 -3.58 -10.51
CA ALA A 119 -37.42 -2.42 -11.37
C ALA A 119 -36.01 -1.81 -11.24
N ALA A 120 -35.45 -1.78 -10.02
CA ALA A 120 -34.08 -1.31 -9.77
C ALA A 120 -33.05 -2.24 -10.40
N GLU A 121 -33.21 -3.55 -10.24
CA GLU A 121 -32.32 -4.55 -10.84
C GLU A 121 -32.42 -4.54 -12.37
N ARG A 122 -33.62 -4.34 -12.92
CA ARG A 122 -33.83 -4.20 -14.36
C ARG A 122 -33.13 -2.96 -14.90
N PHE A 123 -33.25 -1.82 -14.23
CA PHE A 123 -32.54 -0.60 -14.62
C PHE A 123 -31.03 -0.76 -14.54
N ASP A 124 -30.51 -1.35 -13.45
CA ASP A 124 -29.09 -1.60 -13.25
C ASP A 124 -28.53 -2.53 -14.33
N LYS A 125 -29.24 -3.61 -14.65
CA LYS A 125 -28.87 -4.51 -15.73
C LYS A 125 -28.89 -3.76 -17.05
N THR A 126 -30.00 -3.16 -17.46
CA THR A 126 -30.12 -2.51 -18.78
C THR A 126 -29.05 -1.42 -18.97
N ALA A 127 -28.75 -0.62 -17.93
CA ALA A 127 -27.68 0.38 -17.97
C ALA A 127 -26.28 -0.26 -18.03
N GLN A 128 -26.02 -1.35 -17.31
CA GLN A 128 -24.77 -2.11 -17.44
C GLN A 128 -24.60 -2.74 -18.82
N TRP A 129 -25.67 -3.26 -19.44
CA TRP A 129 -25.60 -3.93 -20.74
C TRP A 129 -25.40 -2.95 -21.90
N GLU A 130 -26.05 -1.79 -21.86
CA GLU A 130 -25.93 -0.74 -22.89
C GLU A 130 -24.61 0.07 -22.76
N SER A 131 -23.93 -0.04 -21.61
CA SER A 131 -22.59 0.53 -21.40
C SER A 131 -21.46 -0.23 -22.12
N ILE A 132 -21.76 -1.33 -22.83
CA ILE A 132 -20.80 -2.20 -23.52
C ILE A 132 -20.81 -1.91 -25.03
N PRO A 133 -19.74 -1.35 -25.64
CA PRO A 133 -19.72 -1.09 -27.06
C PRO A 133 -19.20 -2.32 -27.83
N LEU A 134 -20.07 -3.15 -28.44
CA LEU A 134 -19.79 -4.00 -29.63
C LEU A 134 -21.05 -4.75 -30.18
N ASP A 135 -20.92 -5.25 -31.42
CA ASP A 135 -21.93 -5.62 -32.44
C ASP A 135 -23.18 -6.44 -31.98
N LYS A 136 -24.37 -5.96 -32.35
CA LYS A 136 -25.71 -6.45 -31.94
C LYS A 136 -25.92 -7.96 -32.15
N ARG A 137 -25.25 -8.56 -33.14
CA ARG A 137 -25.40 -9.98 -33.50
C ARG A 137 -24.75 -10.96 -32.52
N THR A 138 -23.75 -10.51 -31.77
CA THR A 138 -23.07 -11.33 -30.74
C THR A 138 -23.83 -11.25 -29.41
N ASN A 139 -24.44 -10.10 -29.13
CA ASN A 139 -25.30 -9.87 -27.97
C ASN A 139 -26.57 -10.73 -28.02
N GLU A 140 -27.19 -10.89 -29.20
CA GLU A 140 -28.36 -11.78 -29.38
C GLU A 140 -28.05 -13.27 -29.09
N LYS A 141 -26.85 -13.75 -29.43
CA LYS A 141 -26.45 -15.14 -29.16
C LYS A 141 -26.23 -15.42 -27.67
N ILE A 142 -25.75 -14.41 -26.94
CA ILE A 142 -25.58 -14.48 -25.48
C ILE A 142 -26.93 -14.33 -24.76
N LEU A 143 -27.83 -13.47 -25.27
CA LEU A 143 -29.20 -13.32 -24.75
C LEU A 143 -30.03 -14.61 -24.86
N ASN A 144 -29.94 -15.32 -25.98
CA ASN A 144 -30.62 -16.60 -26.17
C ASN A 144 -30.08 -17.71 -25.26
N PHE A 145 -28.85 -17.56 -24.73
CA PHE A 145 -28.18 -18.54 -23.89
C PHE A 145 -28.49 -18.38 -22.39
N VAL A 146 -28.50 -17.15 -21.87
CA VAL A 146 -28.88 -16.84 -20.47
C VAL A 146 -30.33 -17.28 -20.17
N SER A 147 -31.13 -17.44 -21.22
CA SER A 147 -32.52 -17.88 -21.14
C SER A 147 -32.72 -19.40 -21.05
N THR A 148 -31.65 -20.22 -21.07
CA THR A 148 -31.76 -21.69 -21.08
C THR A 148 -30.98 -22.38 -19.94
N PRO A 149 -31.62 -23.14 -19.02
CA PRO A 149 -31.00 -23.55 -17.75
C PRO A 149 -30.10 -24.80 -17.76
N ASN A 150 -29.80 -25.42 -18.91
CA ASN A 150 -29.18 -26.76 -18.95
C ASN A 150 -28.05 -26.89 -19.99
N THR A 151 -26.87 -26.32 -19.70
CA THR A 151 -25.67 -26.58 -20.52
C THR A 151 -24.65 -27.52 -19.84
N PRO A 152 -24.03 -28.47 -20.58
CA PRO A 152 -23.04 -29.42 -20.04
C PRO A 152 -21.74 -28.77 -19.51
N ALA A 153 -21.04 -29.46 -18.61
CA ALA A 153 -19.88 -28.95 -17.87
C ALA A 153 -18.65 -28.61 -18.74
N GLU A 154 -18.47 -29.30 -19.87
CA GLU A 154 -17.31 -29.10 -20.75
C GLU A 154 -17.40 -27.82 -21.58
N GLU A 155 -18.63 -27.39 -21.92
CA GLU A 155 -18.87 -26.08 -22.52
C GLU A 155 -18.76 -24.96 -21.48
N ARG A 156 -19.18 -25.19 -20.23
CA ARG A 156 -18.94 -24.23 -19.12
C ARG A 156 -17.45 -24.00 -18.85
N ARG A 157 -16.61 -25.04 -18.96
CA ARG A 157 -15.15 -24.95 -18.82
C ARG A 157 -14.51 -24.15 -19.97
N LYS A 158 -14.86 -24.43 -21.22
CA LYS A 158 -14.40 -23.64 -22.38
C LYS A 158 -14.90 -22.20 -22.34
N MET A 159 -16.11 -21.97 -21.83
CA MET A 159 -16.66 -20.63 -21.60
C MET A 159 -15.94 -19.90 -20.46
N ALA A 160 -15.55 -20.57 -19.37
CA ALA A 160 -14.79 -19.99 -18.26
C ALA A 160 -13.35 -19.65 -18.68
N GLU A 161 -12.73 -20.48 -19.52
CA GLU A 161 -11.46 -20.18 -20.18
C GLU A 161 -11.60 -18.97 -21.14
N ALA A 162 -12.68 -18.88 -21.91
CA ALA A 162 -12.96 -17.72 -22.75
C ALA A 162 -13.29 -16.46 -21.94
N LEU A 163 -14.00 -16.58 -20.81
CA LEU A 163 -14.29 -15.50 -19.86
C LEU A 163 -13.01 -15.02 -19.17
N ALA A 164 -12.10 -15.94 -18.81
CA ALA A 164 -10.81 -15.61 -18.22
C ALA A 164 -9.85 -14.97 -19.23
N ILE A 165 -9.87 -15.41 -20.50
CA ILE A 165 -9.15 -14.75 -21.59
C ILE A 165 -9.74 -13.35 -21.85
N TYR A 166 -11.07 -13.22 -21.80
CA TYR A 166 -11.79 -11.95 -21.92
C TYR A 166 -11.53 -11.01 -20.73
N GLU A 167 -11.48 -11.52 -19.50
CA GLU A 167 -11.11 -10.77 -18.28
C GLU A 167 -9.63 -10.39 -18.27
N SER A 168 -8.75 -11.22 -18.82
CA SER A 168 -7.33 -10.88 -19.01
C SER A 168 -7.13 -9.76 -20.04
N LYS A 169 -7.98 -9.69 -21.08
CA LYS A 169 -8.01 -8.57 -22.03
C LYS A 169 -8.70 -7.33 -21.45
N ARG A 170 -9.75 -7.51 -20.63
CA ARG A 170 -10.44 -6.44 -19.87
C ARG A 170 -9.55 -5.80 -18.80
N ARG A 171 -8.66 -6.57 -18.14
CA ARG A 171 -7.69 -6.03 -17.18
C ARG A 171 -6.45 -5.40 -17.83
N GLY A 172 -6.20 -5.68 -19.11
CA GLY A 172 -5.22 -4.92 -19.91
C GLY A 172 -5.68 -3.50 -20.26
N PHE A 173 -6.97 -3.20 -20.10
CA PHE A 173 -7.59 -1.89 -20.33
C PHE A 173 -8.80 -1.72 -19.40
N SER A 174 -8.56 -1.51 -18.11
CA SER A 174 -9.54 -0.92 -17.20
C SER A 174 -8.77 -0.28 -16.06
N MET A 175 -8.33 0.94 -16.35
CA MET A 175 -7.65 1.86 -15.46
C MET A 175 -8.52 3.12 -15.46
N ASP A 176 -9.72 3.00 -14.91
CA ASP A 176 -10.63 4.14 -14.77
C ASP A 176 -10.56 4.60 -13.31
N LEU A 177 -9.49 5.31 -12.96
CA LEU A 177 -9.66 6.42 -12.02
C LEU A 177 -10.56 7.42 -12.76
N ASP A 178 -11.64 7.88 -12.13
CA ASP A 178 -12.42 8.98 -12.69
C ASP A 178 -11.49 10.19 -12.91
N ILE A 179 -11.74 11.03 -13.92
CA ILE A 179 -11.01 12.30 -14.13
C ILE A 179 -10.97 13.08 -12.80
N SER A 180 -12.05 13.00 -12.02
CA SER A 180 -12.15 13.55 -10.67
C SER A 180 -11.07 13.04 -9.70
N GLU A 181 -10.77 11.73 -9.70
CA GLU A 181 -9.77 11.14 -8.80
C GLU A 181 -8.33 11.45 -9.25
N ILE A 182 -8.08 11.50 -10.56
CA ILE A 182 -6.78 11.92 -11.11
C ILE A 182 -6.51 13.38 -10.77
N LEU A 183 -7.52 14.23 -10.96
CA LEU A 183 -7.45 15.64 -10.57
C LEU A 183 -7.31 15.80 -9.07
N THR A 184 -7.93 14.95 -8.25
CA THR A 184 -7.73 14.97 -6.80
C THR A 184 -6.27 14.69 -6.44
N CYS A 185 -5.64 13.71 -7.08
CA CYS A 185 -4.23 13.39 -6.86
C CYS A 185 -3.31 14.54 -7.27
N THR A 186 -3.48 15.10 -8.47
CA THR A 186 -2.64 16.22 -8.94
C THR A 186 -2.91 17.52 -8.16
N ASN A 187 -4.17 17.80 -7.81
CA ASN A 187 -4.55 18.96 -7.01
C ASN A 187 -4.05 18.90 -5.57
N SER A 188 -3.81 17.70 -5.01
CA SER A 188 -3.26 17.56 -3.66
C SER A 188 -1.89 18.21 -3.47
N LEU A 189 -1.09 18.32 -4.54
CA LEU A 189 0.22 18.97 -4.55
C LEU A 189 0.27 20.27 -5.35
N ALA A 190 -0.74 20.52 -6.18
CA ALA A 190 -0.80 21.72 -7.00
C ALA A 190 -0.93 22.95 -6.10
N ASN A 191 -0.17 24.00 -6.42
CA ASN A 191 -0.27 25.27 -5.73
C ASN A 191 -0.19 26.43 -6.73
N PRO A 192 -1.27 26.66 -7.50
CA PRO A 192 -1.37 27.84 -8.35
C PRO A 192 -1.31 29.11 -7.48
N ILE A 193 -0.84 30.21 -8.07
CA ILE A 193 -0.78 31.50 -7.37
C ILE A 193 -2.23 31.98 -7.16
N ALA A 194 -2.71 31.92 -5.91
CA ALA A 194 -4.04 32.37 -5.52
C ALA A 194 -4.07 33.88 -5.20
N ALA A 195 -5.22 34.51 -5.39
CA ALA A 195 -5.47 35.87 -4.94
C ALA A 195 -5.25 35.96 -3.43
N ARG A 196 -4.43 36.93 -2.99
CA ARG A 196 -4.13 37.09 -1.56
C ARG A 196 -5.39 37.53 -0.80
N PRO A 197 -5.65 37.00 0.42
CA PRO A 197 -6.70 37.52 1.27
C PRO A 197 -6.48 39.02 1.54
N ASP A 198 -7.56 39.81 1.59
CA ASP A 198 -7.50 41.27 1.78
C ASP A 198 -6.69 41.70 3.02
N SER A 199 -6.57 40.84 4.04
CA SER A 199 -5.77 41.06 5.25
C SER A 199 -4.24 41.04 5.02
N LEU A 200 -3.79 40.60 3.84
CA LEU A 200 -2.40 40.52 3.39
C LEU A 200 -2.11 41.42 2.18
N ALA A 201 -3.13 42.00 1.56
CA ALA A 201 -2.98 42.99 0.50
C ALA A 201 -2.41 44.29 1.06
N VAL A 202 -1.34 44.79 0.46
CA VAL A 202 -0.56 45.94 0.95
C VAL A 202 -1.01 47.24 0.28
N THR A 203 -1.81 47.17 -0.78
CA THR A 203 -2.40 48.31 -1.50
C THR A 203 -3.71 47.85 -2.15
N ASP A 204 -4.52 48.76 -2.70
CA ASP A 204 -5.60 48.44 -3.65
C ASP A 204 -4.98 47.72 -4.87
N ALA A 205 -4.86 46.39 -4.78
CA ALA A 205 -3.86 45.59 -5.47
C ALA A 205 -4.39 44.92 -6.75
N SER A 206 -5.00 45.67 -7.66
CA SER A 206 -5.44 45.12 -8.95
C SER A 206 -4.57 45.54 -10.15
N SER A 207 -3.60 46.44 -9.98
CA SER A 207 -2.81 46.96 -11.10
C SER A 207 -1.30 46.80 -10.94
N LEU A 208 -0.62 46.50 -12.06
CA LEU A 208 0.84 46.35 -12.12
C LEU A 208 1.55 47.68 -11.79
N PRO A 209 2.66 47.68 -11.02
CA PRO A 209 3.43 48.86 -10.70
C PRO A 209 3.90 49.65 -11.92
N GLU A 210 3.91 50.99 -11.82
CA GLU A 210 4.43 51.86 -12.88
C GLU A 210 5.89 51.55 -13.22
N TRP A 211 6.74 51.32 -12.20
CA TRP A 211 8.17 51.02 -12.42
C TRP A 211 8.38 49.71 -13.20
N LEU A 212 7.50 48.71 -13.03
CA LEU A 212 7.59 47.45 -13.75
C LEU A 212 7.00 47.57 -15.16
N LYS A 213 5.89 48.31 -15.31
CA LYS A 213 5.29 48.66 -16.61
C LYS A 213 6.28 49.41 -17.50
N ASP A 214 7.09 50.29 -16.93
CA ASP A 214 8.07 51.10 -17.67
C ASP A 214 9.43 50.39 -17.80
N ASN A 215 9.60 49.21 -17.20
CA ASN A 215 10.88 48.50 -17.22
C ASN A 215 11.19 47.97 -18.62
N PRO A 216 12.34 48.34 -19.23
CA PRO A 216 12.66 47.96 -20.60
C PRO A 216 12.78 46.44 -20.79
N LYS A 217 13.31 45.71 -19.78
CA LYS A 217 13.47 44.24 -19.86
C LYS A 217 12.14 43.51 -19.76
N TYR A 218 11.22 44.01 -18.92
CA TYR A 218 9.87 43.46 -18.81
C TYR A 218 9.08 43.69 -20.12
N ASN A 219 9.15 44.90 -20.67
CA ASN A 219 8.52 45.22 -21.95
C ASN A 219 9.13 44.46 -23.12
N GLU A 220 10.45 44.26 -23.13
CA GLU A 220 11.13 43.43 -24.13
C GLU A 220 10.61 42.00 -24.06
N TRP A 221 10.62 41.37 -22.87
CA TRP A 221 10.07 40.03 -22.66
C TRP A 221 8.58 39.93 -23.06
N LEU A 222 7.75 40.88 -22.65
CA LEU A 222 6.32 40.87 -22.92
C LEU A 222 6.00 41.05 -24.41
N ASN A 223 6.73 41.90 -25.13
CA ASN A 223 6.48 42.21 -26.54
C ASN A 223 7.30 41.38 -27.53
N ASN A 224 8.29 40.59 -27.07
CA ASN A 224 9.07 39.72 -27.94
C ASN A 224 8.20 38.60 -28.52
N ASN A 225 8.32 38.29 -29.81
CA ASN A 225 7.58 37.20 -30.44
C ASN A 225 8.26 35.83 -30.23
N LEU A 226 9.46 35.79 -29.65
CA LEU A 226 10.19 34.57 -29.31
C LEU A 226 9.88 34.10 -27.88
N PRO A 227 9.81 32.78 -27.65
CA PRO A 227 9.68 32.23 -26.30
C PRO A 227 10.93 32.59 -25.49
N THR A 228 10.75 33.24 -24.35
CA THR A 228 11.85 33.75 -23.53
C THR A 228 11.55 33.61 -22.04
N LEU A 229 12.61 33.46 -21.25
CA LEU A 229 12.57 33.37 -19.80
C LEU A 229 13.06 34.69 -19.19
N LEU A 230 12.29 35.26 -18.26
CA LEU A 230 12.63 36.47 -17.50
C LEU A 230 12.71 36.14 -16.00
N TRP A 231 13.75 36.63 -15.34
CA TRP A 231 13.91 36.47 -13.90
C TRP A 231 13.71 37.79 -13.16
N VAL A 232 12.88 37.78 -12.12
CA VAL A 232 12.69 38.92 -11.21
C VAL A 232 13.23 38.55 -9.83
N VAL A 233 14.29 39.23 -9.43
CA VAL A 233 15.05 38.95 -8.23
C VAL A 233 14.90 40.07 -7.23
N GLY A 234 14.60 39.75 -5.98
CA GLY A 234 14.41 40.77 -4.94
C GLY A 234 14.63 40.22 -3.53
N LYS A 235 15.00 41.11 -2.61
CA LYS A 235 15.25 40.75 -1.21
C LYS A 235 13.98 40.25 -0.49
N ALA A 236 14.13 39.66 0.69
CA ALA A 236 12.99 39.23 1.48
C ALA A 236 12.09 40.44 1.83
N GLY A 237 10.77 40.27 1.75
CA GLY A 237 9.80 41.31 2.11
C GLY A 237 9.59 42.43 1.07
N CYS A 238 10.26 42.41 -0.09
CA CYS A 238 10.12 43.45 -1.13
C CYS A 238 8.91 43.28 -2.06
N GLY A 239 7.96 42.39 -1.75
CA GLY A 239 6.70 42.26 -2.49
C GLY A 239 6.70 41.31 -3.70
N LYS A 240 7.74 40.51 -3.96
CA LYS A 240 7.83 39.57 -5.11
C LYS A 240 6.58 38.74 -5.36
N SER A 241 6.07 38.05 -4.34
CA SER A 241 4.88 37.22 -4.48
C SER A 241 3.60 38.04 -4.73
N THR A 242 3.53 39.30 -4.26
CA THR A 242 2.47 40.24 -4.67
C THR A 242 2.64 40.62 -6.14
N LEU A 243 3.87 40.88 -6.58
CA LEU A 243 4.18 41.17 -7.98
C LEU A 243 3.85 39.98 -8.89
N ALA A 244 4.12 38.74 -8.45
CA ALA A 244 3.80 37.53 -9.19
C ALA A 244 2.28 37.37 -9.41
N ASP A 245 1.47 37.67 -8.39
CA ASP A 245 0.01 37.69 -8.49
C ASP A 245 -0.49 38.83 -9.40
N GLN A 246 0.10 40.02 -9.30
CA GLN A 246 -0.23 41.16 -10.17
C GLN A 246 0.17 40.91 -11.63
N VAL A 247 1.33 40.32 -11.89
CA VAL A 247 1.77 39.91 -13.23
C VAL A 247 0.83 38.84 -13.77
N ARG A 248 0.54 37.79 -13.00
CA ARG A 248 -0.42 36.75 -13.39
C ARG A 248 -1.79 37.35 -13.75
N THR A 249 -2.29 38.29 -12.95
CA THR A 249 -3.57 38.95 -13.17
C THR A 249 -3.55 39.81 -14.43
N SER A 250 -2.50 40.62 -14.63
CA SER A 250 -2.34 41.43 -15.84
C SER A 250 -2.19 40.58 -17.10
N LEU A 251 -1.49 39.44 -17.01
CA LEU A 251 -1.36 38.50 -18.12
C LEU A 251 -2.67 37.76 -18.40
N ALA A 252 -3.50 37.51 -17.39
CA ALA A 252 -4.82 36.87 -17.57
C ALA A 252 -5.82 37.78 -18.30
N GLU A 253 -5.59 39.10 -18.35
CA GLU A 253 -6.34 40.03 -19.20
C GLU A 253 -5.99 39.87 -20.69
N THR A 254 -4.89 39.19 -21.00
CA THR A 254 -4.54 38.81 -22.37
C THR A 254 -5.32 37.57 -22.81
N LYS A 255 -5.50 37.35 -24.12
CA LYS A 255 -6.20 36.15 -24.64
C LYS A 255 -5.40 34.85 -24.51
N HIS A 256 -4.27 34.86 -23.79
CA HIS A 256 -3.33 33.77 -23.64
C HIS A 256 -3.60 32.95 -22.38
N ASN A 257 -3.19 31.68 -22.38
CA ASN A 257 -3.32 30.83 -21.20
C ASN A 257 -2.25 31.20 -20.15
N VAL A 258 -2.61 31.31 -18.87
CA VAL A 258 -1.68 31.69 -17.79
C VAL A 258 -1.61 30.57 -16.77
N ILE A 259 -0.48 29.86 -16.76
CA ILE A 259 -0.17 28.78 -15.83
C ILE A 259 0.67 29.38 -14.70
N SER A 260 0.36 29.05 -13.46
CA SER A 260 1.09 29.59 -12.32
C SER A 260 1.45 28.55 -11.27
N HIS A 261 2.56 28.76 -10.56
CA HIS A 261 2.95 27.94 -9.41
C HIS A 261 3.66 28.79 -8.37
N ALA A 262 3.32 28.60 -7.09
CA ALA A 262 4.06 29.16 -5.98
C ALA A 262 4.67 28.04 -5.12
N PHE A 263 5.99 28.06 -4.95
CA PHE A 263 6.69 27.15 -4.03
C PHE A 263 6.53 27.57 -2.56
N GLN A 264 6.08 28.81 -2.30
CA GLN A 264 5.80 29.31 -0.96
C GLN A 264 4.71 28.46 -0.27
N SER A 265 5.04 27.81 0.84
CA SER A 265 4.05 27.14 1.71
C SER A 265 3.49 28.17 2.70
N ASN A 266 2.25 28.61 2.46
CA ASN A 266 1.48 29.33 3.48
C ASN A 266 0.53 28.39 4.22
N VAL A 267 0.56 27.06 4.02
CA VAL A 267 -0.47 26.16 4.60
C VAL A 267 -0.01 24.78 5.07
N SER A 268 1.08 24.16 4.59
CA SER A 268 1.35 22.74 4.93
C SER A 268 2.78 22.39 5.34
N THR A 269 2.86 21.34 6.18
CA THR A 269 4.03 20.54 6.56
C THR A 269 4.69 19.81 5.38
N GLN A 270 4.09 19.85 4.18
CA GLN A 270 4.68 19.23 3.00
C GLN A 270 5.82 20.08 2.45
N LYS A 271 7.02 19.49 2.40
CA LYS A 271 8.13 20.01 1.62
C LYS A 271 7.72 20.05 0.14
N ARG A 272 7.54 21.25 -0.43
CA ARG A 272 7.20 21.41 -1.85
C ARG A 272 8.44 21.25 -2.72
N GLY A 273 8.67 20.01 -3.15
CA GLY A 273 9.73 19.66 -4.08
C GLY A 273 9.37 19.90 -5.53
N ARG A 274 10.26 19.49 -6.44
CA ARG A 274 10.12 19.68 -7.91
C ARG A 274 8.80 19.10 -8.46
N THR A 275 8.28 18.03 -7.85
CA THR A 275 7.02 17.36 -8.20
C THR A 275 5.80 18.29 -8.10
N SER A 276 5.78 19.27 -7.19
CA SER A 276 4.63 20.19 -7.03
C SER A 276 4.45 21.13 -8.22
N LEU A 277 5.54 21.52 -8.88
CA LEU A 277 5.50 22.31 -10.11
C LEU A 277 4.87 21.50 -11.24
N ALA A 278 5.32 20.26 -11.42
CA ALA A 278 4.77 19.34 -12.42
C ALA A 278 3.27 19.11 -12.17
N ALA A 279 2.88 18.84 -10.92
CA ALA A 279 1.48 18.68 -10.53
C ALA A 279 0.62 19.92 -10.83
N SER A 280 1.15 21.13 -10.60
CA SER A 280 0.46 22.39 -10.90
C SER A 280 0.26 22.63 -12.39
N ILE A 281 1.24 22.27 -13.21
CA ILE A 281 1.11 22.35 -14.68
C ILE A 281 0.05 21.35 -15.15
N LEU A 282 0.10 20.10 -14.65
CA LEU A 282 -0.87 19.06 -15.00
C LEU A 282 -2.29 19.46 -14.58
N SER A 283 -2.50 19.96 -13.37
CA SER A 283 -3.84 20.32 -12.89
C SER A 283 -4.46 21.50 -13.62
N GLN A 284 -3.64 22.47 -14.08
CA GLN A 284 -4.12 23.64 -14.81
C GLN A 284 -4.37 23.36 -16.30
N LEU A 285 -3.70 22.36 -16.89
CA LEU A 285 -3.82 22.03 -18.31
C LEU A 285 -4.73 20.83 -18.59
N LEU A 286 -5.01 19.98 -17.60
CA LEU A 286 -5.93 18.86 -17.75
C LEU A 286 -7.38 19.32 -17.59
N PRO A 287 -8.29 18.90 -18.49
CA PRO A 287 -9.70 19.28 -18.44
C PRO A 287 -10.42 18.60 -17.27
N SER A 288 -11.37 19.31 -16.67
CA SER A 288 -12.20 18.79 -15.57
C SER A 288 -13.37 17.91 -16.00
N SER A 289 -13.61 17.78 -17.32
CA SER A 289 -14.72 17.00 -17.89
C SER A 289 -14.44 16.56 -19.33
N TYR A 290 -15.10 15.50 -19.78
CA TYR A 290 -15.09 15.07 -21.19
C TYR A 290 -15.86 16.04 -22.12
N PRO A 291 -15.54 16.09 -23.43
CA PRO A 291 -14.53 15.28 -24.15
C PRO A 291 -13.11 15.85 -24.03
N VAL A 292 -12.12 14.95 -23.95
CA VAL A 292 -10.69 15.30 -23.89
C VAL A 292 -10.01 14.94 -25.23
N ASN A 293 -8.99 15.69 -25.63
CA ASN A 293 -8.28 15.47 -26.89
C ASN A 293 -7.35 14.23 -26.84
N GLU A 294 -6.86 13.74 -27.98
CA GLU A 294 -6.00 12.53 -28.03
C GLU A 294 -4.68 12.65 -27.27
N CYS A 295 -4.12 13.86 -27.12
CA CYS A 295 -2.95 14.08 -26.27
C CYS A 295 -3.31 13.91 -24.77
N GLN A 296 -4.38 14.55 -24.34
CA GLN A 296 -4.92 14.46 -22.99
C GLN A 296 -5.33 13.03 -22.63
N LYS A 297 -5.94 12.27 -23.55
CA LYS A 297 -6.23 10.84 -23.33
C LYS A 297 -4.96 10.05 -23.05
N ARG A 298 -3.90 10.22 -23.86
CA ARG A 298 -2.61 9.55 -23.67
C ARG A 298 -1.95 9.91 -22.34
N ILE A 299 -2.13 11.15 -21.89
CA ILE A 299 -1.61 11.62 -20.60
C ILE A 299 -2.43 11.05 -19.45
N PHE A 300 -3.76 11.04 -19.53
CA PHE A 300 -4.60 10.39 -18.53
C PHE A 300 -4.22 8.90 -18.39
N THR A 301 -4.05 8.16 -19.50
CA THR A 301 -3.61 6.76 -19.47
C THR A 301 -2.26 6.57 -18.77
N GLN A 302 -1.35 7.54 -18.86
CA GLN A 302 -0.04 7.50 -18.19
C GLN A 302 -0.09 8.00 -16.74
N LEU A 303 -1.05 8.87 -16.39
CA LEU A 303 -1.23 9.36 -15.02
C LEU A 303 -1.95 8.35 -14.13
N VAL A 304 -2.90 7.58 -14.67
CA VAL A 304 -3.65 6.57 -13.90
C VAL A 304 -2.72 5.61 -13.11
N PRO A 305 -1.66 5.00 -13.69
CA PRO A 305 -0.73 4.17 -12.93
C PRO A 305 0.01 4.93 -11.84
N LEU A 306 0.40 6.19 -12.10
CA LEU A 306 1.12 7.01 -11.13
C LEU A 306 0.22 7.43 -9.97
N CYS A 307 -1.00 7.88 -10.25
CA CYS A 307 -1.99 8.23 -9.23
C CYS A 307 -2.40 7.04 -8.37
N ASN A 308 -2.49 5.84 -8.95
CA ASN A 308 -2.76 4.62 -8.19
C ASN A 308 -1.55 4.17 -7.36
N GLN A 309 -0.34 4.19 -7.93
CA GLN A 309 0.90 3.80 -7.23
C GLN A 309 1.20 4.70 -6.02
N TYR A 310 0.90 5.99 -6.11
CA TYR A 310 1.20 6.98 -5.07
C TYR A 310 -0.08 7.57 -4.44
N LYS A 311 -1.19 6.81 -4.41
CA LYS A 311 -2.52 7.32 -4.01
C LYS A 311 -2.57 7.93 -2.61
N SER A 312 -1.83 7.35 -1.65
CA SER A 312 -1.76 7.84 -0.26
C SER A 312 -0.74 8.97 -0.07
N ARG A 313 0.32 9.01 -0.89
CA ARG A 313 1.40 10.01 -0.83
C ARG A 313 1.85 10.40 -2.24
N PHE A 314 1.03 11.19 -2.95
CA PHE A 314 1.35 11.58 -4.33
C PHE A 314 2.64 12.41 -4.42
N GLU A 315 3.08 13.02 -3.29
CA GLU A 315 4.36 13.72 -3.14
C GLU A 315 5.58 12.83 -3.39
N ASP A 316 5.47 11.51 -3.14
CA ASP A 316 6.55 10.54 -3.35
C ASP A 316 6.70 10.18 -4.85
N CYS A 317 5.80 10.66 -5.72
CA CYS A 317 5.89 10.44 -7.16
C CYS A 317 7.14 11.12 -7.75
N PRO A 318 8.05 10.38 -8.42
CA PRO A 318 9.27 10.96 -8.98
C PRO A 318 8.97 12.03 -10.03
N PHE A 319 9.61 13.19 -9.89
CA PHE A 319 9.51 14.31 -10.84
C PHE A 319 9.78 13.86 -12.28
N GLU A 320 10.75 12.97 -12.45
CA GLU A 320 11.20 12.46 -13.75
C GLU A 320 10.13 11.59 -14.45
N GLN A 321 9.11 11.11 -13.73
CA GLN A 321 7.95 10.40 -14.31
C GLN A 321 6.82 11.35 -14.73
N LEU A 322 6.65 12.49 -14.04
CA LEU A 322 5.59 13.46 -14.32
C LEU A 322 6.00 14.50 -15.38
N TRP A 323 7.26 14.95 -15.37
CA TRP A 323 7.72 16.03 -16.25
C TRP A 323 7.51 15.77 -17.74
N PRO A 324 7.76 14.55 -18.29
CA PRO A 324 7.49 14.28 -19.70
C PRO A 324 6.03 14.50 -20.10
N LEU A 325 5.09 14.28 -19.16
CA LEU A 325 3.67 14.51 -19.35
C LEU A 325 3.35 16.01 -19.39
N CYS A 326 3.98 16.80 -18.51
CA CYS A 326 3.90 18.27 -18.54
C CYS A 326 4.44 18.83 -19.85
N ALA A 327 5.62 18.39 -20.29
CA ALA A 327 6.24 18.84 -21.54
C ALA A 327 5.35 18.54 -22.75
N SER A 328 4.70 17.37 -22.77
CA SER A 328 3.75 16.97 -23.82
C SER A 328 2.52 17.88 -23.86
N LEU A 329 1.97 18.29 -22.72
CA LEU A 329 0.86 19.25 -22.67
C LEU A 329 1.30 20.64 -23.14
N LEU A 330 2.42 21.14 -22.62
CA LEU A 330 2.94 22.47 -22.95
C LEU A 330 3.27 22.61 -24.45
N THR A 331 3.59 21.52 -25.14
CA THR A 331 3.85 21.51 -26.59
C THR A 331 2.56 21.73 -27.41
N GLU A 332 1.41 21.27 -26.91
CA GLU A 332 0.11 21.42 -27.58
C GLU A 332 -0.57 22.76 -27.24
N GLU A 333 -0.18 23.40 -26.14
CA GLU A 333 -0.68 24.72 -25.73
C GLU A 333 -0.13 25.83 -26.63
N ARG A 334 -1.02 26.58 -27.27
CA ARG A 334 -0.65 27.73 -28.10
C ARG A 334 -0.54 28.98 -27.24
N ASP A 335 0.64 29.59 -27.24
CA ASP A 335 0.94 30.90 -26.63
C ASP A 335 0.44 31.01 -25.17
N PHE A 336 1.24 30.50 -24.24
CA PHE A 336 0.97 30.54 -22.80
C PHE A 336 2.04 31.34 -22.02
N TYR A 337 1.68 31.80 -20.82
CA TYR A 337 2.59 32.34 -19.84
C TYR A 337 2.74 31.38 -18.66
N LEU A 338 3.98 31.09 -18.24
CA LEU A 338 4.27 30.33 -17.02
C LEU A 338 4.88 31.26 -15.97
N VAL A 339 4.13 31.47 -14.87
CA VAL A 339 4.52 32.33 -13.75
C VAL A 339 4.94 31.46 -12.56
N ILE A 340 6.22 31.48 -12.20
CA ILE A 340 6.77 30.71 -11.09
C ILE A 340 7.16 31.65 -9.96
N ASP A 341 6.52 31.54 -8.80
CA ASP A 341 6.84 32.31 -7.59
C ASP A 341 7.64 31.49 -6.57
N ALA A 342 8.54 32.19 -5.88
CA ALA A 342 9.38 31.67 -4.80
C ALA A 342 10.21 30.43 -5.15
N LEU A 343 10.78 30.35 -6.36
CA LEU A 343 11.58 29.18 -6.79
C LEU A 343 12.74 28.85 -5.82
N ASP A 344 13.27 29.86 -5.12
CA ASP A 344 14.28 29.68 -4.07
C ASP A 344 13.79 28.88 -2.85
N GLU A 345 12.48 28.71 -2.68
CA GLU A 345 11.87 27.94 -1.60
C GLU A 345 11.52 26.49 -1.99
N CYS A 346 11.89 26.05 -3.20
CA CYS A 346 11.76 24.67 -3.63
C CYS A 346 12.62 23.73 -2.76
N SER A 347 12.02 22.68 -2.21
CA SER A 347 12.75 21.67 -1.44
C SER A 347 13.61 20.80 -2.37
N LEU A 348 14.92 20.80 -2.14
CA LEU A 348 15.92 20.11 -2.97
C LEU A 348 16.88 19.34 -2.07
N ASP A 349 16.96 18.03 -2.22
CA ASP A 349 17.78 17.17 -1.35
C ASP A 349 19.26 17.22 -1.73
N HIS A 350 19.58 17.57 -2.98
CA HIS A 350 20.95 17.65 -3.48
C HIS A 350 21.07 18.75 -4.56
N PRO A 351 22.20 19.49 -4.61
CA PRO A 351 22.47 20.48 -5.67
C PRO A 351 22.21 20.05 -7.13
N ARG A 352 22.38 18.76 -7.45
CA ARG A 352 22.10 18.21 -8.81
C ARG A 352 20.63 18.32 -9.20
N GLN A 353 19.71 18.25 -8.23
CA GLN A 353 18.28 18.42 -8.45
C GLN A 353 17.93 19.86 -8.85
N ALA A 354 18.64 20.85 -8.31
CA ALA A 354 18.48 22.26 -8.67
C ALA A 354 18.82 22.48 -10.15
N THR A 355 20.00 22.01 -10.58
CA THR A 355 20.43 22.08 -11.98
C THR A 355 19.48 21.33 -12.90
N GLY A 356 19.03 20.13 -12.49
CA GLY A 356 18.04 19.36 -13.24
C GLY A 356 16.75 20.14 -13.44
N LEU A 357 16.15 20.73 -12.40
CA LEU A 357 14.94 21.54 -12.52
C LEU A 357 15.14 22.75 -13.44
N LEU A 358 16.25 23.46 -13.28
CA LEU A 358 16.55 24.64 -14.08
C LEU A 358 16.74 24.32 -15.56
N ASN A 359 17.39 23.19 -15.88
CA ASN A 359 17.52 22.73 -17.26
C ASN A 359 16.15 22.49 -17.88
N HIS A 360 15.29 21.73 -17.19
CA HIS A 360 13.93 21.46 -17.68
C HIS A 360 13.11 22.73 -17.90
N ILE A 361 13.19 23.73 -17.00
CA ILE A 361 12.49 25.01 -17.17
C ILE A 361 13.10 25.83 -18.32
N SER A 362 14.43 25.83 -18.46
CA SER A 362 15.14 26.59 -19.49
C SER A 362 14.99 25.99 -20.89
N GLU A 363 14.66 24.71 -20.99
CA GLU A 363 14.39 24.01 -22.26
C GLU A 363 12.96 24.23 -22.77
N ILE A 364 12.00 24.67 -21.94
CA ILE A 364 10.61 24.91 -22.37
C ILE A 364 10.51 25.85 -23.59
N PRO A 365 11.27 26.97 -23.66
CA PRO A 365 11.30 27.82 -24.85
C PRO A 365 11.81 27.12 -26.13
N ASP A 366 12.59 26.04 -26.01
CA ASP A 366 13.17 25.34 -27.17
C ASP A 366 12.13 24.47 -27.90
N PHE A 367 11.05 24.08 -27.22
CA PHE A 367 10.00 23.21 -27.78
C PHE A 367 8.58 23.78 -27.71
N THR A 368 8.39 25.01 -27.22
CA THR A 368 7.08 25.68 -27.11
C THR A 368 7.13 27.14 -27.57
N THR A 369 5.98 27.80 -27.72
CA THR A 369 5.89 29.26 -27.91
C THR A 369 5.67 30.03 -26.60
N GLY A 370 5.77 29.35 -25.45
CA GLY A 370 5.45 29.91 -24.14
C GLY A 370 6.50 30.88 -23.61
N LYS A 371 6.07 31.83 -22.78
CA LYS A 371 6.94 32.77 -22.07
C LYS A 371 6.95 32.49 -20.59
N ILE A 372 8.13 32.58 -19.98
CA ILE A 372 8.32 32.19 -18.58
C ILE A 372 8.78 33.39 -17.78
N ILE A 373 8.19 33.59 -16.61
CA ILE A 373 8.67 34.57 -15.63
C ILE A 373 8.84 33.91 -14.26
N ILE A 374 10.01 34.10 -13.65
CA ILE A 374 10.39 33.48 -12.38
C ILE A 374 10.66 34.56 -11.35
N PHE A 375 10.05 34.44 -10.17
CA PHE A 375 10.32 35.28 -9.02
C PHE A 375 11.13 34.49 -7.99
N SER A 376 12.26 35.06 -7.57
CA SER A 376 13.05 34.43 -6.51
C SER A 376 13.85 35.45 -5.70
N ARG A 377 14.42 35.00 -4.59
CA ARG A 377 15.51 35.71 -3.90
C ARG A 377 16.85 35.44 -4.60
N PRO A 378 17.88 36.28 -4.36
CA PRO A 378 19.24 35.96 -4.75
C PRO A 378 19.64 34.60 -4.17
N SER A 379 20.11 33.69 -5.03
CA SER A 379 20.45 32.32 -4.62
C SER A 379 21.69 31.85 -5.36
N ARG A 380 22.71 31.44 -4.59
CA ARG A 380 23.91 30.79 -5.14
C ARG A 380 23.59 29.42 -5.74
N LEU A 381 22.63 28.70 -5.16
CA LEU A 381 22.19 27.40 -5.64
C LEU A 381 21.54 27.49 -7.02
N LEU A 382 20.77 28.56 -7.25
CA LEU A 382 20.13 28.83 -8.55
C LEU A 382 21.02 29.64 -9.50
N GLY A 383 22.17 30.13 -9.04
CA GLY A 383 23.09 30.95 -9.85
C GLY A 383 22.57 32.35 -10.18
N VAL A 384 21.59 32.88 -9.44
CA VAL A 384 20.85 34.12 -9.79
C VAL A 384 21.02 35.21 -8.73
N GLY A 385 21.16 36.46 -9.16
CA GLY A 385 21.26 37.62 -8.25
C GLY A 385 22.55 37.71 -7.44
N THR A 386 23.60 36.95 -7.81
CA THR A 386 24.86 36.85 -7.05
C THR A 386 26.06 37.52 -7.72
N THR A 387 25.95 37.87 -9.00
CA THR A 387 27.00 38.50 -9.81
C THR A 387 26.87 40.03 -9.80
N SER A 388 27.98 40.76 -9.97
CA SER A 388 27.94 42.23 -10.09
C SER A 388 27.28 42.71 -11.39
N GLU A 389 27.47 41.98 -12.49
CA GLU A 389 26.77 42.23 -13.76
C GLU A 389 25.39 41.59 -13.76
N VAL A 390 24.39 42.32 -14.26
CA VAL A 390 22.99 41.85 -14.34
C VAL A 390 22.74 41.27 -15.74
N PRO A 391 22.42 39.98 -15.87
CA PRO A 391 22.06 39.35 -17.14
C PRO A 391 20.93 40.10 -17.88
N SER A 392 20.88 39.95 -19.21
CA SER A 392 19.85 40.58 -20.05
C SER A 392 18.44 40.13 -19.68
N ASN A 393 18.30 38.89 -19.21
CA ASN A 393 17.05 38.28 -18.78
C ASN A 393 16.80 38.38 -17.25
N GLU A 394 17.46 39.29 -16.54
CA GLU A 394 17.30 39.46 -15.09
C GLU A 394 16.92 40.91 -14.71
N ILE A 395 15.88 41.07 -13.89
CA ILE A 395 15.47 42.32 -13.23
C ILE A 395 15.76 42.18 -11.74
N ARG A 396 16.50 43.13 -11.16
CA ARG A 396 16.76 43.20 -9.72
C ARG A 396 15.96 44.32 -9.09
N ILE A 397 15.04 43.98 -8.19
CA ILE A 397 14.22 44.94 -7.44
C ILE A 397 15.11 45.70 -6.48
N THR A 398 15.17 47.02 -6.63
CA THR A 398 15.91 47.95 -5.78
C THR A 398 14.99 48.66 -4.79
N GLU A 399 15.59 49.41 -3.86
CA GLU A 399 14.83 50.24 -2.91
C GLU A 399 14.17 51.45 -3.58
N GLU A 400 14.67 51.88 -4.74
CA GLU A 400 14.09 52.98 -5.50
C GLU A 400 12.78 52.56 -6.16
N ASP A 401 12.75 51.35 -6.72
CA ASP A 401 11.59 50.77 -7.41
C ASP A 401 10.37 50.67 -6.47
N THR A 402 10.59 50.27 -5.22
CA THR A 402 9.53 50.05 -4.22
C THR A 402 9.18 51.32 -3.40
N ARG A 403 9.93 52.42 -3.57
CA ARG A 403 9.85 53.60 -2.70
C ARG A 403 8.47 54.27 -2.72
N SER A 404 7.91 54.46 -3.90
CA SER A 404 6.62 55.14 -4.10
C SER A 404 5.46 54.37 -3.48
N GLU A 405 5.46 53.06 -3.67
CA GLU A 405 4.42 52.14 -3.18
C GLU A 405 4.48 52.00 -1.66
N ILE A 406 5.68 51.84 -1.11
CA ILE A 406 5.89 51.82 0.35
C ILE A 406 5.47 53.15 0.96
N ALA A 407 5.80 54.28 0.34
CA ALA A 407 5.40 55.59 0.85
C ALA A 407 3.87 55.74 0.90
N THR A 408 3.18 55.31 -0.16
CA THR A 408 1.72 55.33 -0.25
C THR A 408 1.08 54.42 0.80
N LEU A 409 1.60 53.19 0.97
CA LEU A 409 1.20 52.28 2.04
C LEU A 409 1.38 52.92 3.43
N CYS A 410 2.55 53.52 3.68
CA CYS A 410 2.84 54.10 4.99
C CYS A 410 1.87 55.23 5.32
N ASP A 411 1.54 56.08 4.35
CA ASP A 411 0.61 57.19 4.52
C ASP A 411 -0.83 56.71 4.71
N SER A 412 -1.29 55.74 3.89
CA SER A 412 -2.64 55.18 4.00
C SER A 412 -2.83 54.40 5.30
N ALA A 413 -1.87 53.56 5.67
CA ALA A 413 -1.94 52.78 6.89
C ALA A 413 -1.84 53.66 8.14
N ALA A 414 -0.99 54.69 8.15
CA ALA A 414 -0.93 55.63 9.26
C ALA A 414 -2.23 56.45 9.41
N ALA A 415 -2.87 56.82 8.29
CA ALA A 415 -4.16 57.51 8.31
C ALA A 415 -5.30 56.62 8.82
N GLY A 416 -5.21 55.30 8.62
CA GLY A 416 -6.16 54.31 9.13
C GLY A 416 -6.07 54.03 10.64
N LEU A 417 -5.00 54.48 11.31
CA LEU A 417 -4.86 54.33 12.77
C LEU A 417 -5.70 55.41 13.49
N SER A 418 -6.48 55.00 14.50
CA SER A 418 -7.27 55.90 15.38
C SER A 418 -6.37 56.71 16.33
N LEU A 419 -5.48 57.54 15.79
CA LEU A 419 -4.46 58.32 16.49
C LEU A 419 -4.55 59.81 16.12
N PRO A 420 -4.05 60.73 16.97
CA PRO A 420 -3.89 62.14 16.62
C PRO A 420 -3.02 62.32 15.37
N LYS A 421 -3.34 63.31 14.55
CA LYS A 421 -2.68 63.55 13.25
C LYS A 421 -1.16 63.73 13.35
N GLU A 422 -0.68 64.30 14.46
CA GLU A 422 0.75 64.45 14.74
C GLU A 422 1.45 63.10 14.96
N MET A 423 0.82 62.17 15.67
CA MET A 423 1.33 60.80 15.84
C MET A 423 1.23 59.98 14.55
N GLN A 424 0.17 60.16 13.76
CA GLN A 424 0.06 59.53 12.43
C GLN A 424 1.22 59.95 11.52
N LEU A 425 1.60 61.24 11.54
CA LEU A 425 2.75 61.75 10.78
C LEU A 425 4.09 61.18 11.28
N GLN A 426 4.27 61.03 12.59
CA GLN A 426 5.46 60.38 13.16
C GLN A 426 5.56 58.91 12.75
N VAL A 427 4.45 58.17 12.79
CA VAL A 427 4.39 56.77 12.31
C VAL A 427 4.73 56.70 10.83
N ALA A 428 4.12 57.54 9.99
CA ALA A 428 4.40 57.55 8.56
C ALA A 428 5.88 57.87 8.26
N SER A 429 6.48 58.83 8.99
CA SER A 429 7.89 59.19 8.84
C SER A 429 8.84 58.06 9.26
N ARG A 430 8.60 57.44 10.42
CA ARG A 430 9.37 56.29 10.90
C ARG A 430 9.22 55.07 10.00
N ALA A 431 8.00 54.82 9.51
CA ALA A 431 7.70 53.73 8.60
C ALA A 431 8.45 53.90 7.27
N LYS A 432 8.41 55.09 6.67
CA LYS A 432 9.12 55.42 5.42
C LYS A 432 10.64 55.30 5.55
N SER A 433 11.23 55.80 6.64
CA SER A 433 12.68 55.73 6.87
C SER A 433 13.17 54.33 7.23
N GLY A 434 12.36 53.55 7.96
CA GLY A 434 12.71 52.20 8.41
C GLY A 434 12.41 51.09 7.40
N ALA A 435 11.48 51.30 6.47
CA ALA A 435 11.06 50.26 5.53
C ALA A 435 12.21 49.69 4.71
N ARG A 436 13.18 50.52 4.29
CA ARG A 436 14.32 50.14 3.43
C ARG A 436 13.89 49.14 2.35
N GLY A 437 12.83 49.40 1.59
CA GLY A 437 12.33 48.50 0.55
C GLY A 437 11.63 47.20 1.00
N SER A 438 11.26 47.07 2.29
CA SER A 438 10.55 45.91 2.86
C SER A 438 9.14 46.28 3.32
N PHE A 439 8.14 45.84 2.56
CA PHE A 439 6.72 45.97 2.93
C PHE A 439 6.37 45.15 4.18
N LEU A 440 7.05 44.00 4.37
CA LEU A 440 6.87 43.14 5.54
C LEU A 440 7.26 43.86 6.84
N TRP A 441 8.35 44.62 6.82
CA TRP A 441 8.80 45.36 7.99
C TRP A 441 7.77 46.42 8.41
N VAL A 442 7.22 47.16 7.44
CA VAL A 442 6.17 48.17 7.67
C VAL A 442 4.94 47.52 8.31
N LYS A 443 4.50 46.37 7.78
CA LYS A 443 3.37 45.61 8.35
C LYS A 443 3.62 45.17 9.79
N LEU A 444 4.83 44.68 10.10
CA LEU A 444 5.20 44.25 11.45
C LEU A 444 5.20 45.42 12.44
N LEU A 445 5.69 46.59 12.02
CA LEU A 445 5.64 47.83 12.83
C LEU A 445 4.19 48.24 13.12
N LEU A 446 3.35 48.35 12.09
CA LEU A 446 1.96 48.79 12.23
C LEU A 446 1.15 47.85 13.12
N LYS A 447 1.27 46.53 12.91
CA LYS A 447 0.60 45.50 13.72
C LYS A 447 1.02 45.58 15.20
N LYS A 448 2.28 45.96 15.48
CA LYS A 448 2.76 46.15 16.87
C LYS A 448 2.14 47.41 17.49
N LEU A 449 2.05 48.51 16.73
CA LEU A 449 1.49 49.78 17.19
C LEU A 449 -0.03 49.70 17.46
N GLU A 450 -0.79 48.96 16.66
CA GLU A 450 -2.24 48.74 16.84
C GLU A 450 -2.63 48.17 18.22
N ARG A 451 -1.70 47.46 18.86
CA ARG A 451 -1.93 46.76 20.15
C ARG A 451 -1.61 47.63 21.36
N ILE A 452 -0.97 48.78 21.16
CA ILE A 452 -0.54 49.64 22.25
C ILE A 452 -1.66 50.62 22.60
N ARG A 453 -1.91 50.78 23.90
CA ARG A 453 -2.98 51.65 24.42
C ARG A 453 -2.46 52.88 25.18
N GLY A 454 -1.17 52.93 25.52
CA GLY A 454 -0.55 54.04 26.27
C GLY A 454 0.42 54.88 25.43
N VAL A 455 0.39 56.21 25.59
CA VAL A 455 1.18 57.16 24.80
C VAL A 455 2.70 56.99 25.01
N GLU A 456 3.14 56.78 26.25
CA GLU A 456 4.56 56.58 26.57
C GLU A 456 5.08 55.25 26.01
N ALA A 457 4.29 54.17 26.13
CA ALA A 457 4.61 52.88 25.54
C ALA A 457 4.59 52.91 24.00
N PHE A 458 3.73 53.75 23.41
CA PHE A 458 3.66 53.96 21.97
C PHE A 458 4.93 54.64 21.46
N GLN A 459 5.34 55.75 22.10
CA GLN A 459 6.55 56.47 21.74
C GLN A 459 7.79 55.60 21.90
N LYS A 460 7.91 54.91 23.04
CA LYS A 460 9.01 53.96 23.30
C LYS A 460 9.06 52.86 22.25
N THR A 461 7.92 52.30 21.85
CA THR A 461 7.89 51.24 20.84
C THR A 461 8.28 51.75 19.45
N LEU A 462 7.87 52.97 19.08
CA LEU A 462 8.22 53.60 17.82
C LEU A 462 9.73 53.87 17.71
N ASP A 463 10.33 54.33 18.80
CA ASP A 463 11.76 54.67 18.89
C ASP A 463 12.65 53.43 18.99
N GLU A 464 12.24 52.42 19.77
CA GLU A 464 12.99 51.17 19.98
C GLU A 464 12.63 50.04 18.99
N PHE A 465 11.84 50.33 17.94
CA PHE A 465 11.51 49.33 16.93
C PHE A 465 12.74 49.00 16.07
N PRO A 466 13.12 47.72 15.91
CA PRO A 466 14.33 47.35 15.18
C PRO A 466 14.31 47.78 13.71
N ASP A 467 15.47 48.07 13.12
CA ASP A 467 15.61 48.64 11.78
C ASP A 467 15.47 47.64 10.61
N ASP A 468 15.37 46.35 10.90
CA ASP A 468 15.13 45.30 9.90
C ASP A 468 14.28 44.15 10.47
N CYS A 469 13.79 43.26 9.60
CA CYS A 469 12.95 42.13 10.02
C CYS A 469 13.70 41.16 10.96
N TRP A 470 15.03 41.07 10.87
CA TRP A 470 15.86 40.15 11.66
C TRP A 470 15.92 40.61 13.11
N GLY A 471 16.11 41.91 13.34
CA GLY A 471 16.04 42.54 14.65
C GLY A 471 14.64 42.42 15.26
N VAL A 472 13.58 42.51 14.44
CA VAL A 472 12.19 42.27 14.90
C VAL A 472 12.01 40.83 15.38
N TYR A 473 12.48 39.84 14.63
CA TYR A 473 12.41 38.43 15.03
C TYR A 473 13.29 38.14 16.25
N THR A 474 14.49 38.71 16.32
CA THR A 474 15.41 38.55 17.46
C THR A 474 14.81 39.12 18.74
N LYS A 475 14.22 40.32 18.67
CA LYS A 475 13.56 40.96 19.80
C LYS A 475 12.35 40.14 20.25
N ALA A 476 11.51 39.69 19.32
CA ALA A 476 10.35 38.85 19.64
C ALA A 476 10.73 37.49 20.24
N TRP A 477 11.78 36.83 19.73
CA TRP A 477 12.32 35.60 20.29
C TRP A 477 12.81 35.80 21.73
N LYS A 478 13.60 36.85 21.98
CA LYS A 478 14.15 37.18 23.30
C LYS A 478 13.10 37.66 24.30
N ASP A 479 12.09 38.38 23.84
CA ASP A 479 10.97 38.83 24.67
C ASP A 479 10.05 37.64 25.03
N GLY A 480 9.80 36.72 24.09
CA GLY A 480 9.05 35.48 24.36
C GLY A 480 9.76 34.54 25.34
N LEU A 481 11.10 34.48 25.31
CA LEU A 481 11.92 33.71 26.26
C LEU A 481 11.91 34.25 27.70
N LYS A 482 11.58 35.53 27.92
CA LYS A 482 11.53 36.12 29.28
C LYS A 482 10.25 35.77 30.05
N ASP A 483 9.21 35.37 29.34
CA ASP A 483 7.90 35.01 29.90
C ASP A 483 7.68 33.48 29.96
N LEU A 484 8.72 32.69 29.64
CA LEU A 484 8.67 31.23 29.63
C LEU A 484 9.49 30.67 30.80
N ASP A 485 8.80 30.34 31.90
CA ASP A 485 9.25 29.27 32.79
C ASP A 485 9.15 27.93 32.02
N GLU A 486 10.07 27.02 32.30
CA GLU A 486 10.34 25.75 31.62
C GLU A 486 9.07 24.99 31.17
N ASN A 487 8.82 24.92 29.85
CA ASN A 487 8.56 23.70 29.04
C ASN A 487 7.73 23.98 27.76
N ASP A 488 8.31 23.51 26.64
CA ASP A 488 7.74 22.89 25.42
C ASP A 488 6.97 23.63 24.28
N ARG A 489 7.02 22.97 23.09
CA ARG A 489 6.91 23.44 21.67
C ARG A 489 6.00 22.58 20.73
N GLN A 490 5.70 23.11 19.53
CA GLN A 490 4.51 22.99 18.62
C GLN A 490 4.17 21.69 17.79
N PHE A 491 2.89 21.60 17.32
CA PHE A 491 2.10 20.60 16.50
C PHE A 491 0.77 21.23 15.91
N GLU A 492 -0.18 20.48 15.29
CA GLU A 492 -1.55 20.98 14.96
C GLU A 492 -2.34 21.35 16.22
N LEU A 493 -3.32 22.27 16.21
CA LEU A 493 -3.90 22.81 17.47
C LEU A 493 -4.34 21.75 18.50
N GLY A 494 -5.03 20.70 18.09
CA GLY A 494 -5.39 19.56 18.96
C GLY A 494 -4.23 18.61 19.25
N GLU A 495 -3.39 18.31 18.25
CA GLU A 495 -2.20 17.45 18.43
C GLU A 495 -1.12 18.10 19.32
N LEU A 496 -1.06 19.44 19.32
CA LEU A 496 -0.19 20.30 20.12
C LEU A 496 -0.65 20.34 21.56
N GLU A 497 -1.96 20.40 21.76
CA GLU A 497 -2.55 20.29 23.09
C GLU A 497 -2.29 18.91 23.69
N ASP A 498 -2.46 17.84 22.91
CA ASP A 498 -2.24 16.46 23.33
C ASP A 498 -0.76 16.11 23.57
N ALA A 499 0.15 16.58 22.70
CA ALA A 499 1.58 16.30 22.79
C ALA A 499 2.28 17.11 23.91
N LEU A 500 1.76 18.29 24.25
CA LEU A 500 2.31 19.16 25.31
C LEU A 500 1.55 19.08 26.64
N GLY A 501 0.46 18.32 26.69
CA GLY A 501 -0.40 18.24 27.88
C GLY A 501 -1.07 19.56 28.24
N LEU A 502 -1.37 20.40 27.24
CA LEU A 502 -2.00 21.71 27.45
C LEU A 502 -3.52 21.55 27.60
N ILE A 503 -4.14 22.53 28.25
CA ILE A 503 -5.60 22.60 28.37
C ILE A 503 -6.18 22.85 26.96
N PRO A 504 -7.30 22.20 26.57
CA PRO A 504 -7.96 22.46 25.29
C PRO A 504 -8.19 23.95 25.02
N ASP A 505 -8.01 24.38 23.77
CA ASP A 505 -8.06 25.78 23.29
C ASP A 505 -6.92 26.70 23.77
N SER A 506 -5.93 26.19 24.51
CA SER A 506 -4.80 27.00 25.01
C SER A 506 -3.69 27.17 23.98
N ALA A 507 -3.55 26.26 23.02
CA ALA A 507 -2.51 26.34 22.00
C ALA A 507 -2.65 27.60 21.14
N GLN A 508 -3.90 28.00 20.82
CA GLN A 508 -4.15 29.19 20.02
C GLN A 508 -3.77 30.46 20.80
N PHE A 509 -4.02 30.48 22.10
CA PHE A 509 -3.62 31.57 23.00
C PHE A 509 -2.08 31.66 23.13
N ILE A 510 -1.39 30.55 23.33
CA ILE A 510 0.07 30.48 23.44
C ILE A 510 0.74 30.91 22.13
N VAL A 511 0.30 30.36 20.99
CA VAL A 511 0.87 30.71 19.68
C VAL A 511 0.58 32.18 19.32
N SER A 512 -0.62 32.69 19.61
CA SER A 512 -0.97 34.08 19.31
C SER A 512 -0.33 35.11 20.24
N THR A 513 0.00 34.74 21.48
CA THR A 513 0.55 35.64 22.51
C THR A 513 2.07 35.59 22.59
N LEU A 514 2.67 34.39 22.62
CA LEU A 514 4.10 34.19 22.88
C LEU A 514 4.93 34.02 21.61
N CYS A 515 4.34 33.47 20.54
CA CYS A 515 5.06 33.15 19.31
C CYS A 515 4.89 34.20 18.19
N GLN A 516 4.14 35.29 18.41
CA GLN A 516 4.06 36.38 17.44
C GLN A 516 5.26 37.33 17.53
N PRO A 517 5.89 37.72 16.41
CA PRO A 517 5.42 37.57 15.04
C PRO A 517 6.11 36.42 14.28
N LEU A 518 6.61 35.37 14.94
CA LEU A 518 7.33 34.27 14.28
C LEU A 518 6.37 33.25 13.65
N VAL A 519 5.24 33.01 14.33
CA VAL A 519 4.26 31.99 13.96
C VAL A 519 2.86 32.62 13.94
N GLN A 520 1.99 32.10 13.08
CA GLN A 520 0.58 32.47 12.95
C GLN A 520 -0.29 31.22 12.88
N VAL A 521 -1.57 31.37 13.26
CA VAL A 521 -2.57 30.31 13.13
C VAL A 521 -3.49 30.68 11.97
N ILE A 522 -3.57 29.81 10.95
CA ILE A 522 -4.47 29.93 9.80
C ILE A 522 -5.25 28.62 9.71
N ASP A 523 -6.58 28.71 9.67
CA ASP A 523 -7.49 27.56 9.54
C ASP A 523 -7.19 26.41 10.52
N GLY A 524 -6.86 26.76 11.78
CA GLY A 524 -6.54 25.79 12.83
C GLY A 524 -5.11 25.21 12.76
N SER A 525 -4.33 25.56 11.75
CA SER A 525 -2.94 25.09 11.58
C SER A 525 -1.92 26.15 12.00
N VAL A 526 -0.86 25.69 12.68
CA VAL A 526 0.27 26.54 13.13
C VAL A 526 1.30 26.64 12.01
N GLN A 527 1.64 27.86 11.60
CA GLN A 527 2.53 28.11 10.47
C GLN A 527 3.51 29.24 10.78
N LEU A 528 4.66 29.24 10.12
CA LEU A 528 5.54 30.41 10.15
C LEU A 528 4.80 31.61 9.58
N SER A 529 4.89 32.76 10.26
CA SER A 529 4.20 33.99 9.86
C SER A 529 4.68 34.51 8.50
N HIS A 530 5.91 34.17 8.13
CA HIS A 530 6.52 34.48 6.85
C HIS A 530 7.74 33.57 6.62
N ALA A 531 8.04 33.23 5.36
CA ALA A 531 9.18 32.39 5.00
C ALA A 531 10.55 32.94 5.47
N SER A 532 10.67 34.25 5.71
CA SER A 532 11.89 34.86 6.29
C SER A 532 12.14 34.46 7.75
N VAL A 533 11.13 33.99 8.48
CA VAL A 533 11.30 33.44 9.83
C VAL A 533 12.07 32.14 9.77
N ARG A 534 11.80 31.27 8.79
CA ARG A 534 12.56 30.03 8.55
C ARG A 534 14.04 30.34 8.36
N ASP A 535 14.34 31.33 7.52
CA ASP A 535 15.72 31.74 7.24
C ASP A 535 16.39 32.35 8.48
N PHE A 536 15.64 33.08 9.31
CA PHE A 536 16.13 33.58 10.59
C PHE A 536 16.52 32.42 11.53
N LEU A 537 15.69 31.38 11.62
CA LEU A 537 15.92 30.20 12.47
C LEU A 537 17.08 29.32 11.95
N LEU A 538 17.29 29.25 10.63
CA LEU A 538 18.31 28.39 10.00
C LEU A 538 19.67 29.07 9.77
N ASN A 539 19.73 30.41 9.59
CA ASN A 539 20.99 31.10 9.24
C ASN A 539 21.84 31.54 10.45
N GLY A 540 21.43 31.25 11.69
CA GLY A 540 22.30 31.36 12.87
C GLY A 540 22.97 32.72 13.11
N VAL A 541 22.36 33.83 12.63
CA VAL A 541 22.99 35.17 12.63
C VAL A 541 23.26 35.69 14.06
N THR A 542 22.63 35.09 15.06
CA THR A 542 22.97 35.25 16.47
C THR A 542 23.37 33.90 17.05
N ALA A 543 24.54 33.82 17.70
CA ALA A 543 25.13 32.60 18.25
C ALA A 543 24.22 31.80 19.24
N ASP A 544 23.13 32.41 19.73
CA ASP A 544 22.22 31.83 20.72
C ASP A 544 20.90 31.25 20.13
N ILE A 545 20.66 31.31 18.80
CA ILE A 545 19.32 31.02 18.19
C ILE A 545 19.36 29.98 17.05
N GLY A 546 20.53 29.40 16.72
CA GLY A 546 20.63 28.42 15.63
C GLY A 546 20.11 27.03 16.02
N PHE A 547 19.17 26.48 15.25
CA PHE A 547 18.74 25.07 15.37
C PHE A 547 19.63 24.16 14.52
N SER A 548 20.08 23.03 15.10
CA SER A 548 20.63 21.94 14.28
C SER A 548 19.49 21.23 13.57
N ALA A 549 19.68 20.82 12.31
CA ALA A 549 18.69 20.06 11.55
C ALA A 549 18.30 18.71 12.22
N SER A 550 19.13 18.21 13.14
CA SER A 550 18.91 16.96 13.88
C SER A 550 18.08 17.10 15.16
N GLU A 551 17.96 18.32 15.72
CA GLU A 551 17.23 18.55 16.98
C GLU A 551 15.71 18.35 16.87
N PRO A 552 15.04 18.75 15.77
CA PRO A 552 13.60 18.53 15.60
C PRO A 552 13.23 17.05 15.54
N ASP A 553 13.92 16.25 14.72
CA ASP A 553 13.65 14.81 14.61
C ASP A 553 13.89 14.08 15.94
N ALA A 554 14.92 14.48 16.70
CA ALA A 554 15.17 13.90 18.02
C ALA A 554 14.05 14.24 19.02
N THR A 555 13.53 15.46 18.95
CA THR A 555 12.40 15.91 19.77
C THR A 555 11.13 15.17 19.38
N LEU A 556 10.81 15.11 18.08
CA LEU A 556 9.62 14.42 17.58
C LEU A 556 9.67 12.91 17.87
N ALA A 557 10.80 12.26 17.65
CA ALA A 557 10.98 10.86 18.02
C ALA A 557 10.71 10.64 19.52
N ARG A 558 11.19 11.54 20.39
CA ARG A 558 10.93 11.49 21.83
C ARG A 558 9.44 11.67 22.13
N CYS A 559 8.81 12.72 21.61
CA CYS A 559 7.38 12.98 21.82
C CYS A 559 6.51 11.81 21.35
N CYS A 560 6.78 11.26 20.16
CA CYS A 560 6.06 10.10 19.65
C CYS A 560 6.23 8.90 20.58
N LEU A 561 7.47 8.57 20.97
CA LEU A 561 7.75 7.43 21.85
C LEU A 561 7.12 7.59 23.24
N ASP A 562 7.23 8.77 23.86
CA ASP A 562 6.64 9.05 25.16
C ASP A 562 5.11 8.96 25.11
N PHE A 563 4.49 9.44 24.02
CA PHE A 563 3.05 9.34 23.83
C PHE A 563 2.59 7.90 23.61
N LEU A 564 3.29 7.14 22.76
CA LEU A 564 3.02 5.71 22.56
C LEU A 564 3.21 4.90 23.86
N LEU A 565 4.02 5.40 24.79
CA LEU A 565 4.28 4.78 26.09
C LEU A 565 3.27 5.14 27.18
N LYS A 566 2.24 5.97 26.92
CA LYS A 566 1.19 6.28 27.88
C LYS A 566 0.49 5.01 28.42
N ASP A 567 0.13 5.03 29.69
CA ASP A 567 -0.45 3.86 30.40
C ASP A 567 -1.77 3.37 29.80
N GLU A 568 -2.51 4.25 29.13
CA GLU A 568 -3.75 3.90 28.44
C GLU A 568 -3.53 2.86 27.33
N TYR A 569 -2.38 2.86 26.67
CA TYR A 569 -2.02 1.90 25.62
C TYR A 569 -1.40 0.61 26.19
N ALA A 570 -1.13 0.57 27.49
CA ALA A 570 -0.75 -0.64 28.21
C ALA A 570 -1.96 -1.45 28.68
N GLN A 571 -3.17 -0.91 28.57
CA GLN A 571 -4.39 -1.55 29.07
C GLN A 571 -4.68 -2.84 28.30
N LYS A 572 -4.74 -3.94 29.05
CA LYS A 572 -5.00 -5.29 28.53
C LYS A 572 -6.30 -5.38 27.75
N ASP A 573 -7.34 -4.68 28.18
CA ASP A 573 -8.65 -4.71 27.52
C ASP A 573 -8.59 -4.09 26.12
N ARG A 574 -7.90 -2.96 25.97
CA ARG A 574 -7.72 -2.28 24.67
C ARG A 574 -6.90 -3.13 23.71
N ILE A 575 -5.77 -3.69 24.17
CA ILE A 575 -4.97 -4.64 23.39
C ILE A 575 -5.83 -5.86 22.99
N GLY A 576 -6.62 -6.38 23.93
CA GLY A 576 -7.49 -7.52 23.71
C GLY A 576 -8.60 -7.25 22.68
N GLN A 577 -9.12 -6.02 22.59
CA GLN A 577 -10.08 -5.63 21.57
C GLN A 577 -9.45 -5.62 20.17
N LEU A 578 -8.22 -5.11 20.03
CA LEU A 578 -7.50 -5.13 18.76
C LEU A 578 -7.12 -6.55 18.34
N LEU A 579 -6.64 -7.39 19.27
CA LEU A 579 -6.37 -8.81 19.01
C LEU A 579 -7.60 -9.53 18.45
N ARG A 580 -8.76 -9.34 19.10
CA ARG A 580 -10.06 -9.88 18.68
C ARG A 580 -10.46 -9.41 17.28
N ARG A 581 -10.30 -8.11 17.02
CA ARG A 581 -10.60 -7.52 15.71
C ARG A 581 -9.71 -8.10 14.60
N ASN A 582 -8.41 -8.19 14.83
CA ASN A 582 -7.44 -8.63 13.83
C ASN A 582 -7.61 -10.11 13.44
N VAL A 583 -8.17 -10.94 14.32
CA VAL A 583 -8.55 -12.32 13.99
C VAL A 583 -10.02 -12.47 13.53
N GLY A 584 -10.76 -11.37 13.42
CA GLY A 584 -12.16 -11.38 12.97
C GLY A 584 -13.16 -11.96 13.98
N TYR A 585 -12.87 -11.89 15.28
CA TYR A 585 -13.71 -12.47 16.34
C TYR A 585 -14.10 -11.45 17.42
N GLY A 586 -15.34 -10.93 17.36
CA GLY A 586 -15.98 -10.23 18.49
C GLY A 586 -15.37 -8.88 18.91
N GLY A 587 -14.52 -8.26 18.09
CA GLY A 587 -14.03 -6.90 18.33
C GLY A 587 -15.14 -5.87 18.14
N LEU A 588 -15.42 -5.06 19.16
CA LEU A 588 -16.23 -3.85 18.99
C LEU A 588 -15.54 -2.93 17.96
N ALA A 589 -16.32 -2.12 17.26
CA ALA A 589 -15.76 -1.03 16.44
C ALA A 589 -14.98 -0.11 17.39
N HIS A 590 -13.65 -0.25 17.41
CA HIS A 590 -12.80 0.67 18.14
C HIS A 590 -12.95 2.03 17.47
N ASP A 591 -13.31 3.06 18.24
CA ASP A 591 -13.25 4.44 17.76
C ASP A 591 -11.85 4.67 17.21
N LYS A 592 -11.75 5.07 15.95
CA LYS A 592 -10.46 5.25 15.28
C LYS A 592 -9.62 6.19 16.16
N GLU A 593 -8.43 5.76 16.58
CA GLU A 593 -7.50 6.65 17.28
C GLU A 593 -7.37 7.91 16.43
N SER A 594 -7.60 9.07 17.04
CA SER A 594 -7.58 10.37 16.38
C SER A 594 -6.61 11.29 17.11
N GLY A 595 -6.09 12.29 16.40
CA GLY A 595 -5.07 13.17 16.92
C GLY A 595 -3.70 12.50 16.97
N PHE A 596 -2.93 12.80 18.02
CA PHE A 596 -1.48 12.57 17.99
C PHE A 596 -1.06 11.09 17.99
N TYR A 597 -1.91 10.15 18.43
CA TYR A 597 -1.56 8.72 18.36
C TYR A 597 -1.36 8.23 16.93
N GLU A 598 -2.23 8.63 15.99
CA GLU A 598 -2.12 8.22 14.58
C GLU A 598 -0.81 8.74 13.97
N TYR A 599 -0.46 9.99 14.28
CA TYR A 599 0.82 10.56 13.89
C TYR A 599 2.00 9.80 14.53
N ALA A 600 2.00 9.62 15.85
CA ALA A 600 3.07 8.96 16.57
C ALA A 600 3.28 7.52 16.09
N ALA A 601 2.19 6.76 15.92
CA ALA A 601 2.22 5.37 15.46
C ALA A 601 2.82 5.22 14.05
N ARG A 602 2.63 6.21 13.17
CA ARG A 602 3.13 6.17 11.79
C ARG A 602 4.51 6.78 11.58
N ASN A 603 5.01 7.59 12.51
CA ASN A 603 6.21 8.42 12.26
C ASN A 603 7.33 8.27 13.30
N TRP A 604 7.12 7.57 14.43
CA TRP A 604 8.15 7.46 15.47
C TRP A 604 9.47 6.87 14.96
N ASP A 605 9.40 5.86 14.10
CA ASP A 605 10.56 5.18 13.50
C ASP A 605 11.19 6.03 12.39
N ILE A 606 10.39 6.78 11.63
CA ILE A 606 10.87 7.74 10.61
C ILE A 606 11.73 8.81 11.28
N HIS A 607 11.23 9.46 12.33
CA HIS A 607 11.98 10.48 13.06
C HIS A 607 13.23 9.91 13.73
N LEU A 608 13.13 8.72 14.32
CA LEU A 608 14.26 8.07 14.97
C LEU A 608 15.37 7.73 13.95
N THR A 609 15.01 7.17 12.80
CA THR A 609 15.97 6.75 11.75
C THR A 609 16.52 7.91 10.92
N ALA A 610 15.93 9.10 11.00
CA ALA A 610 16.50 10.32 10.43
C ALA A 610 17.76 10.81 11.16
N LEU A 611 18.00 10.35 12.40
CA LEU A 611 19.12 10.79 13.24
C LEU A 611 20.42 10.09 12.86
N SER A 612 21.45 10.87 12.50
CA SER A 612 22.80 10.35 12.25
C SER A 612 23.59 10.04 13.52
N SER A 613 23.25 10.68 14.64
CA SER A 613 23.87 10.49 15.95
C SER A 613 22.84 10.70 17.07
N PRO A 614 21.96 9.72 17.32
CA PRO A 614 20.91 9.81 18.33
C PRO A 614 21.49 9.84 19.75
N ASP A 615 20.81 10.57 20.65
CA ASP A 615 21.08 10.56 22.09
C ASP A 615 20.88 9.14 22.67
N PRO A 616 21.85 8.59 23.45
CA PRO A 616 21.69 7.32 24.15
C PRO A 616 20.41 7.19 24.97
N ASP A 617 19.89 8.27 25.55
CA ASP A 617 18.64 8.22 26.32
C ASP A 617 17.41 8.04 25.42
N LEU A 618 17.42 8.64 24.23
CA LEU A 618 16.39 8.39 23.20
C LEU A 618 16.43 6.95 22.70
N LEU A 619 17.63 6.39 22.51
CA LEU A 619 17.78 4.97 22.16
C LEU A 619 17.25 4.04 23.26
N ARG A 620 17.48 4.38 24.54
CA ARG A 620 16.91 3.65 25.67
C ARG A 620 15.39 3.76 25.71
N LEU A 621 14.84 4.93 25.38
CA LEU A 621 13.39 5.14 25.31
C LEU A 621 12.75 4.27 24.22
N ALA A 622 13.33 4.27 23.01
CA ALA A 622 12.90 3.39 21.92
C ALA A 622 13.02 1.90 22.32
N GLY A 623 14.14 1.53 22.96
CA GLY A 623 14.34 0.17 23.49
C GLY A 623 13.34 -0.21 24.60
N ARG A 624 12.88 0.75 25.41
CA ARG A 624 11.81 0.56 26.40
C ARG A 624 10.48 0.30 25.70
N PHE A 625 10.13 1.12 24.72
CA PHE A 625 8.92 0.95 23.92
C PHE A 625 8.84 -0.45 23.31
N LEU A 626 9.88 -0.87 22.57
CA LEU A 626 9.96 -2.18 21.90
C LEU A 626 9.82 -3.39 22.85
N ARG A 627 9.98 -3.23 24.15
CA ARG A 627 9.86 -4.31 25.15
C ARG A 627 8.58 -4.22 25.99
N ALA A 628 7.83 -3.14 25.86
CA ALA A 628 6.66 -2.85 26.66
C ALA A 628 5.38 -3.45 26.04
N SER A 629 4.31 -3.59 26.82
CA SER A 629 3.00 -4.03 26.31
C SER A 629 2.38 -3.03 25.32
N GLN A 630 2.73 -1.75 25.44
CA GLN A 630 2.32 -0.68 24.52
C GLN A 630 2.80 -0.95 23.09
N PHE A 631 3.95 -1.62 22.92
CA PHE A 631 4.39 -2.02 21.58
C PHE A 631 3.42 -3.02 20.95
N ALA A 632 2.86 -3.96 21.73
CA ALA A 632 1.84 -4.86 21.19
C ALA A 632 0.57 -4.09 20.79
N TYR A 633 0.16 -3.08 21.56
CA TYR A 633 -0.93 -2.19 21.15
C TYR A 633 -0.64 -1.52 19.80
N TRP A 634 0.55 -0.92 19.65
CA TRP A 634 1.00 -0.32 18.39
C TRP A 634 1.05 -1.34 17.25
N ALA A 635 1.56 -2.55 17.50
CA ALA A 635 1.67 -3.60 16.49
C ALA A 635 0.27 -4.03 16.01
N GLU A 636 -0.66 -4.29 16.93
CA GLU A 636 -2.04 -4.65 16.60
C GLU A 636 -2.79 -3.50 15.89
N TYR A 637 -2.57 -2.26 16.32
CA TYR A 637 -3.10 -1.07 15.65
C TYR A 637 -2.57 -0.96 14.21
N SER A 638 -1.27 -1.18 14.02
CA SER A 638 -0.62 -1.09 12.71
C SER A 638 -1.08 -2.19 11.75
N ILE A 639 -1.34 -3.40 12.27
CA ILE A 639 -1.96 -4.49 11.50
C ILE A 639 -3.36 -4.08 11.04
N THR A 640 -4.14 -3.43 11.91
CA THR A 640 -5.47 -2.94 11.55
C THR A 640 -5.44 -1.82 10.49
N ASP A 641 -4.51 -0.86 10.62
CA ASP A 641 -4.42 0.33 9.75
C ASP A 641 -3.96 -0.04 8.34
N VAL A 642 -2.94 -0.90 8.23
CA VAL A 642 -2.34 -1.31 6.94
C VAL A 642 -2.99 -2.58 6.37
N GLY A 643 -3.67 -3.37 7.20
CA GLY A 643 -4.34 -4.62 6.81
C GLY A 643 -3.43 -5.84 6.71
N ASP A 644 -2.16 -5.75 7.15
CA ASP A 644 -1.18 -6.85 7.17
C ASP A 644 -0.02 -6.52 8.14
N PHE A 645 0.88 -7.49 8.38
CA PHE A 645 2.13 -7.35 9.14
C PHE A 645 3.18 -6.41 8.49
N GLN A 646 2.86 -5.80 7.34
CA GLN A 646 3.83 -5.04 6.55
C GLN A 646 4.38 -3.81 7.28
N ALA A 647 3.56 -3.12 8.07
CA ALA A 647 4.02 -1.96 8.86
C ALA A 647 5.12 -2.34 9.85
N ILE A 648 4.93 -3.46 10.56
CA ILE A 648 5.89 -4.00 11.53
C ILE A 648 7.19 -4.39 10.84
N ARG A 649 7.10 -5.05 9.66
CA ARG A 649 8.29 -5.40 8.85
C ARG A 649 9.02 -4.16 8.37
N SER A 650 8.31 -3.16 7.85
CA SER A 650 8.89 -1.94 7.29
C SER A 650 9.63 -1.15 8.38
N THR A 651 9.05 -1.10 9.58
CA THR A 651 9.68 -0.52 10.77
C THR A 651 10.97 -1.26 11.13
N GLU A 652 10.91 -2.60 11.21
CA GLU A 652 12.08 -3.42 11.53
C GLU A 652 13.20 -3.29 10.48
N ILE A 653 12.85 -3.26 9.19
CA ILE A 653 13.80 -3.05 8.09
C ILE A 653 14.48 -1.69 8.26
N SER A 654 13.70 -0.63 8.46
CA SER A 654 14.21 0.75 8.62
C SER A 654 15.16 0.85 9.81
N LEU A 655 14.77 0.32 10.97
CA LEU A 655 15.61 0.29 12.16
C LEU A 655 16.87 -0.55 11.96
N THR A 656 16.77 -1.72 11.33
CA THR A 656 17.92 -2.62 11.10
C THR A 656 18.95 -1.98 10.17
N VAL A 657 18.50 -1.32 9.09
CA VAL A 657 19.38 -0.61 8.16
C VAL A 657 20.03 0.57 8.87
N TRP A 658 19.25 1.36 9.59
CA TRP A 658 19.74 2.52 10.33
C TRP A 658 20.74 2.14 11.43
N LEU A 659 20.48 1.12 12.23
CA LEU A 659 21.40 0.65 13.28
C LEU A 659 22.78 0.27 12.75
N LYS A 660 22.87 -0.25 11.52
CA LYS A 660 24.16 -0.56 10.87
C LYS A 660 25.02 0.70 10.64
N THR A 661 24.41 1.89 10.57
CA THR A 661 25.11 3.17 10.42
C THR A 661 25.67 3.72 11.75
N LEU A 662 25.13 3.30 12.89
CA LEU A 662 25.52 3.81 14.22
C LEU A 662 26.77 3.10 14.79
N PRO A 663 27.48 3.70 15.77
CA PRO A 663 28.56 3.04 16.51
C PRO A 663 28.10 1.78 17.26
N SER A 664 28.96 0.77 17.40
CA SER A 664 28.61 -0.52 18.02
C SER A 664 28.06 -0.41 19.44
N ARG A 665 28.49 0.59 20.23
CA ARG A 665 27.99 0.83 21.59
C ARG A 665 26.51 1.18 21.61
N ASP A 666 26.07 1.97 20.63
CA ASP A 666 24.71 2.51 20.56
C ASP A 666 23.75 1.46 20.00
N ARG A 667 24.24 0.60 19.11
CA ARG A 667 23.49 -0.57 18.59
C ARG A 667 22.98 -1.49 19.69
N LEU A 668 23.70 -1.62 20.80
CA LEU A 668 23.34 -2.51 21.91
C LEU A 668 22.16 -1.96 22.75
N LEU A 669 21.84 -0.67 22.62
CA LEU A 669 20.73 -0.05 23.36
C LEU A 669 19.37 -0.39 22.73
N LEU A 670 19.33 -0.67 21.43
CA LEU A 670 18.13 -1.09 20.70
C LEU A 670 18.25 -2.59 20.35
N ASN A 671 17.55 -3.45 21.09
CA ASN A 671 17.55 -4.89 20.80
C ASN A 671 16.34 -5.24 19.92
N LEU A 672 16.60 -5.67 18.68
CA LEU A 672 15.59 -6.12 17.72
C LEU A 672 15.44 -7.65 17.65
N ASP A 673 16.20 -8.44 18.41
CA ASP A 673 16.16 -9.90 18.30
C ASP A 673 14.86 -10.50 18.85
N ASN A 674 14.26 -9.86 19.85
CA ASN A 674 13.05 -10.33 20.54
C ASN A 674 11.99 -9.24 20.78
N TYR A 675 12.04 -8.15 20.01
CA TYR A 675 11.12 -7.01 20.15
C TYR A 675 9.65 -7.41 20.00
N PHE A 676 9.35 -8.43 19.19
CA PHE A 676 7.99 -8.94 19.04
C PHE A 676 7.70 -10.10 20.02
N GLU A 677 8.66 -11.01 20.23
CA GLU A 677 8.49 -12.16 21.11
C GLU A 677 8.25 -11.76 22.58
N LEU A 678 9.02 -10.80 23.10
CA LEU A 678 8.97 -10.45 24.52
C LEU A 678 7.61 -9.83 24.93
N PRO A 679 7.07 -8.81 24.23
CA PRO A 679 5.75 -8.26 24.56
C PRO A 679 4.63 -9.30 24.45
N TYR A 680 4.61 -10.12 23.39
CA TYR A 680 3.54 -11.09 23.16
C TYR A 680 3.58 -12.28 24.13
N THR A 681 4.77 -12.77 24.49
CA THR A 681 4.89 -13.79 25.55
C THR A 681 4.55 -13.25 26.93
N THR A 682 4.77 -11.96 27.18
CA THR A 682 4.38 -11.27 28.41
C THR A 682 2.86 -11.10 28.47
N LEU A 683 2.22 -10.69 27.37
CA LEU A 683 0.77 -10.64 27.25
C LEU A 683 0.13 -12.01 27.41
N ASN A 684 0.66 -13.04 26.76
CA ASN A 684 0.16 -14.41 26.92
C ASN A 684 0.12 -14.83 28.40
N ARG A 685 1.22 -14.61 29.14
CA ARG A 685 1.25 -14.86 30.60
C ARG A 685 0.22 -14.01 31.34
N ALA A 686 0.14 -12.72 31.01
CA ALA A 686 -0.75 -11.79 31.68
C ALA A 686 -2.25 -12.08 31.45
N TYR A 687 -2.63 -12.66 30.31
CA TYR A 687 -4.00 -13.13 30.02
C TYR A 687 -4.27 -14.53 30.54
N LYS A 688 -3.25 -15.37 30.69
CA LYS A 688 -3.40 -16.69 31.30
C LYS A 688 -3.84 -16.59 32.77
N ASP A 689 -3.29 -15.61 33.47
CA ASP A 689 -3.62 -15.29 34.87
C ASP A 689 -4.95 -14.50 35.01
N ASP A 690 -5.54 -14.06 33.90
CA ASP A 690 -6.81 -13.32 33.84
C ASP A 690 -7.99 -14.29 33.72
N ASP A 691 -8.93 -14.25 34.66
CA ASP A 691 -10.06 -15.19 34.69
C ASP A 691 -11.23 -14.78 33.79
N ASP A 692 -11.26 -13.54 33.30
CA ASP A 692 -12.41 -13.00 32.57
C ASP A 692 -12.40 -13.37 31.08
N ASP A 693 -11.23 -13.42 30.43
CA ASP A 693 -11.10 -13.89 29.04
C ASP A 693 -9.83 -14.72 28.77
N LYS A 694 -10.01 -16.04 28.87
CA LYS A 694 -8.98 -17.03 28.58
C LYS A 694 -8.64 -17.15 27.08
N ILE A 695 -9.40 -16.57 26.15
CA ILE A 695 -9.12 -16.63 24.71
C ILE A 695 -7.93 -15.74 24.35
N LEU A 696 -7.79 -14.57 25.00
CA LEU A 696 -6.77 -13.57 24.68
C LEU A 696 -5.32 -14.11 24.76
N GLN A 697 -5.07 -15.06 25.67
CA GLN A 697 -3.77 -15.72 25.77
C GLN A 697 -3.39 -16.43 24.46
N TRP A 698 -4.36 -17.03 23.77
CA TRP A 698 -4.15 -17.76 22.52
C TRP A 698 -4.07 -16.83 21.33
N LEU A 699 -4.83 -15.73 21.32
CA LEU A 699 -4.73 -14.72 20.24
C LEU A 699 -3.33 -14.06 20.20
N ALA A 700 -2.75 -13.75 21.36
CA ALA A 700 -1.38 -13.26 21.43
C ALA A 700 -0.38 -14.28 20.83
N LEU A 701 -0.60 -15.57 21.07
CA LEU A 701 0.24 -16.63 20.51
C LEU A 701 0.04 -16.85 19.00
N MET A 702 -1.17 -16.62 18.46
CA MET A 702 -1.41 -16.70 17.01
C MET A 702 -0.49 -15.76 16.23
N HIS A 703 -0.44 -14.47 16.60
CA HIS A 703 0.44 -13.49 15.96
C HIS A 703 1.92 -13.78 16.20
N LEU A 704 2.29 -14.30 17.38
CA LEU A 704 3.65 -14.77 17.62
C LEU A 704 4.05 -15.92 16.68
N GLY A 705 3.10 -16.82 16.35
CA GLY A 705 3.31 -17.87 15.36
C GLY A 705 3.60 -17.31 13.96
N PHE A 706 2.92 -16.25 13.53
CA PHE A 706 3.24 -15.56 12.27
C PHE A 706 4.62 -14.89 12.30
N TYR A 707 4.98 -14.26 13.41
CA TYR A 707 6.31 -13.67 13.60
C TYR A 707 7.43 -14.73 13.47
N TYR A 708 7.28 -15.90 14.10
CA TYR A 708 8.28 -16.97 13.96
C TYR A 708 8.40 -17.50 12.54
N PHE A 709 7.28 -17.63 11.82
CA PHE A 709 7.31 -17.94 10.39
C PHE A 709 8.11 -16.91 9.60
N ASP A 710 7.85 -15.61 9.83
CA ASP A 710 8.53 -14.51 9.14
C ASP A 710 10.04 -14.44 9.43
N LYS A 711 10.44 -14.88 10.63
CA LYS A 711 11.86 -15.01 11.03
C LYS A 711 12.52 -16.31 10.57
N GLY A 712 11.77 -17.22 9.95
CA GLY A 712 12.26 -18.55 9.59
C GLY A 712 12.56 -19.45 10.80
N ARG A 713 11.98 -19.17 11.97
CA ARG A 713 12.06 -19.97 13.21
C ARG A 713 11.00 -21.07 13.19
N ILE A 714 11.20 -22.04 12.30
CA ILE A 714 10.18 -23.06 11.96
C ILE A 714 9.82 -23.94 13.16
N THR A 715 10.78 -24.26 14.03
CA THR A 715 10.55 -25.10 15.23
C THR A 715 9.65 -24.36 16.23
N GLU A 716 9.95 -23.11 16.56
CA GLU A 716 9.16 -22.30 17.48
C GLU A 716 7.77 -21.98 16.91
N MET A 717 7.67 -21.72 15.60
CA MET A 717 6.38 -21.59 14.91
C MET A 717 5.52 -22.85 15.08
N ALA A 718 6.10 -24.04 14.90
CA ALA A 718 5.37 -25.29 15.00
C ALA A 718 4.85 -25.56 16.42
N ILE A 719 5.68 -25.30 17.44
CA ILE A 719 5.29 -25.44 18.85
C ILE A 719 4.11 -24.51 19.16
N VAL A 720 4.26 -23.21 18.89
CA VAL A 720 3.24 -22.21 19.25
C VAL A 720 1.93 -22.44 18.53
N ARG A 721 1.95 -22.78 17.23
CA ARG A 721 0.71 -23.05 16.49
C ARG A 721 0.00 -24.31 16.99
N GLN A 722 0.75 -25.35 17.36
CA GLN A 722 0.17 -26.57 17.93
C GLN A 722 -0.45 -26.31 19.32
N ASP A 723 0.22 -25.52 20.16
CA ASP A 723 -0.30 -25.13 21.47
C ASP A 723 -1.60 -24.32 21.33
N VAL A 724 -1.63 -23.35 20.42
CA VAL A 724 -2.82 -22.55 20.10
C VAL A 724 -3.97 -23.43 19.61
N ALA A 725 -3.73 -24.32 18.65
CA ALA A 725 -4.77 -25.20 18.11
C ALA A 725 -5.37 -26.10 19.20
N THR A 726 -4.51 -26.65 20.06
CA THR A 726 -4.92 -27.52 21.16
C THR A 726 -5.70 -26.73 22.21
N GLY A 727 -5.14 -25.61 22.67
CA GLY A 727 -5.71 -24.76 23.70
C GLY A 727 -7.06 -24.15 23.33
N LEU A 728 -7.20 -23.64 22.10
CA LEU A 728 -8.49 -23.14 21.60
C LEU A 728 -9.53 -24.26 21.44
N SER A 729 -9.10 -25.44 20.99
CA SER A 729 -10.00 -26.60 20.86
C SER A 729 -10.52 -27.09 22.20
N GLU A 730 -9.69 -27.07 23.25
CA GLU A 730 -10.07 -27.44 24.61
C GLU A 730 -10.96 -26.36 25.26
N LEU A 731 -10.66 -25.09 25.01
CA LEU A 731 -11.38 -23.96 25.61
C LEU A 731 -12.77 -23.72 24.97
N LEU A 732 -12.84 -23.75 23.63
CA LEU A 732 -14.03 -23.34 22.87
C LEU A 732 -14.75 -24.52 22.20
N GLY A 733 -14.10 -25.69 22.17
CA GLY A 733 -14.55 -26.86 21.43
C GLY A 733 -13.96 -26.92 20.01
N ARG A 734 -13.71 -28.15 19.53
CA ARG A 734 -13.02 -28.43 18.24
C ARG A 734 -13.67 -27.82 17.00
N ARG A 735 -14.98 -27.54 17.04
CA ARG A 735 -15.74 -26.98 15.92
C ARG A 735 -15.98 -25.48 16.03
N HIS A 736 -15.44 -24.82 17.05
CA HIS A 736 -15.56 -23.38 17.17
C HIS A 736 -14.76 -22.70 16.04
N PRO A 737 -15.28 -21.64 15.37
CA PRO A 737 -14.60 -20.99 14.24
C PRO A 737 -13.13 -20.61 14.51
N LEU A 738 -12.87 -20.02 15.69
CA LEU A 738 -11.51 -19.64 16.10
C LEU A 738 -10.59 -20.85 16.35
N ALA A 739 -11.13 -21.97 16.88
CA ALA A 739 -10.36 -23.20 17.07
C ALA A 739 -10.00 -23.84 15.72
N LEU A 740 -10.91 -23.79 14.74
CA LEU A 740 -10.66 -24.25 13.37
C LEU A 740 -9.62 -23.38 12.67
N GLN A 741 -9.62 -22.06 12.90
CA GLN A 741 -8.55 -21.18 12.40
C GLN A 741 -7.19 -21.58 12.98
N GLY A 742 -7.08 -21.78 14.30
CA GLY A 742 -5.86 -22.28 14.93
C GLY A 742 -5.43 -23.65 14.38
N ALA A 743 -6.37 -24.55 14.12
CA ALA A 743 -6.10 -25.85 13.50
C ALA A 743 -5.57 -25.72 12.05
N SER A 744 -6.12 -24.79 11.27
CA SER A 744 -5.63 -24.46 9.91
C SER A 744 -4.18 -23.95 9.96
N ASP A 745 -3.88 -23.02 10.88
CA ASP A 745 -2.52 -22.48 11.05
C ASP A 745 -1.52 -23.58 11.46
N ALA A 746 -1.89 -24.43 12.42
CA ALA A 746 -1.07 -25.56 12.86
C ALA A 746 -0.81 -26.57 11.74
N THR A 747 -1.81 -26.82 10.88
CA THR A 747 -1.69 -27.76 9.76
C THR A 747 -0.59 -27.36 8.78
N TYR A 748 -0.29 -26.05 8.67
CA TYR A 748 0.75 -25.54 7.76
C TYR A 748 2.14 -26.10 8.09
N THR A 749 2.37 -26.45 9.37
CA THR A 749 3.65 -26.99 9.85
C THR A 749 3.97 -28.36 9.22
N PHE A 750 2.95 -29.14 8.84
CA PHE A 750 3.14 -30.41 8.15
C PHE A 750 3.74 -30.22 6.75
N LEU A 751 3.46 -29.11 6.07
CA LEU A 751 4.08 -28.78 4.78
C LEU A 751 5.59 -28.56 4.95
N PHE A 752 5.98 -27.81 5.99
CA PHE A 752 7.38 -27.62 6.35
C PHE A 752 8.08 -28.91 6.77
N ASN A 753 7.36 -29.86 7.34
CA ASN A 753 7.91 -31.17 7.72
C ASN A 753 7.89 -32.18 6.57
N GLY A 754 7.40 -31.82 5.38
CA GLY A 754 7.39 -32.72 4.21
C GLY A 754 6.30 -33.78 4.28
N GLN A 755 5.20 -33.46 4.95
CA GLN A 755 4.02 -34.30 5.09
C GLN A 755 2.81 -33.68 4.37
N PRO A 756 2.89 -33.36 3.06
CA PRO A 756 1.82 -32.66 2.35
C PRO A 756 0.53 -33.47 2.25
N GLN A 757 0.58 -34.80 2.20
CA GLN A 757 -0.64 -35.63 2.20
C GLN A 757 -1.42 -35.50 3.52
N LYS A 758 -0.71 -35.48 4.66
CA LYS A 758 -1.33 -35.26 5.97
C LYS A 758 -1.92 -33.85 6.06
N ALA A 759 -1.18 -32.85 5.60
CA ALA A 759 -1.65 -31.47 5.55
C ALA A 759 -2.92 -31.32 4.69
N GLN A 760 -2.92 -31.91 3.48
CA GLN A 760 -4.05 -31.89 2.56
C GLN A 760 -5.31 -32.46 3.20
N SER A 761 -5.20 -33.62 3.86
CA SER A 761 -6.36 -34.28 4.48
C SER A 761 -6.91 -33.47 5.66
N LEU A 762 -6.04 -32.92 6.50
CA LEU A 762 -6.45 -32.05 7.61
C LEU A 762 -7.07 -30.73 7.12
N TYR A 763 -6.50 -30.10 6.09
CA TYR A 763 -7.07 -28.89 5.51
C TYR A 763 -8.45 -29.12 4.91
N ALA A 764 -8.65 -30.24 4.21
CA ALA A 764 -9.96 -30.60 3.67
C ALA A 764 -11.01 -30.80 4.79
N GLU A 765 -10.62 -31.46 5.89
CA GLU A 765 -11.48 -31.62 7.07
C GLU A 765 -11.83 -30.26 7.70
N VAL A 766 -10.82 -29.42 7.97
CA VAL A 766 -10.99 -28.11 8.60
C VAL A 766 -11.83 -27.19 7.72
N ALA A 767 -11.59 -27.11 6.41
CA ALA A 767 -12.36 -26.26 5.49
C ALA A 767 -13.84 -26.69 5.45
N ASN A 768 -14.09 -27.99 5.42
CA ASN A 768 -15.45 -28.54 5.45
C ASN A 768 -16.17 -28.24 6.77
N ASP A 769 -15.48 -28.34 7.90
CA ASP A 769 -16.06 -28.00 9.19
C ASP A 769 -16.25 -26.49 9.35
N GLN A 770 -15.33 -25.66 8.85
CA GLN A 770 -15.51 -24.20 8.79
C GLN A 770 -16.78 -23.83 8.03
N LYS A 771 -16.98 -24.35 6.81
CA LYS A 771 -18.19 -24.11 6.00
C LYS A 771 -19.52 -24.47 6.69
N LYS A 772 -19.51 -25.34 7.71
CA LYS A 772 -20.71 -25.71 8.48
C LYS A 772 -20.99 -24.79 9.66
N VAL A 773 -19.99 -24.04 10.13
CA VAL A 773 -20.08 -23.27 11.39
C VAL A 773 -19.96 -21.76 11.19
N VAL A 774 -19.43 -21.31 10.05
CA VAL A 774 -19.38 -19.88 9.69
C VAL A 774 -20.41 -19.56 8.61
N ASP A 775 -20.86 -18.30 8.58
CA ASP A 775 -21.79 -17.81 7.54
C ASP A 775 -21.15 -17.84 6.14
N GLU A 776 -21.98 -17.86 5.09
CA GLU A 776 -21.54 -17.94 3.69
C GLU A 776 -20.61 -16.78 3.26
N ASP A 777 -20.69 -15.64 3.95
CA ASP A 777 -19.87 -14.45 3.70
C ASP A 777 -18.48 -14.51 4.37
N ASN A 778 -18.18 -15.54 5.16
CA ASN A 778 -16.91 -15.64 5.87
C ASN A 778 -15.78 -16.17 4.97
N PRO A 779 -14.62 -15.48 4.87
CA PRO A 779 -13.54 -15.88 3.97
C PRO A 779 -12.63 -17.01 4.48
N SER A 780 -12.73 -17.39 5.76
CA SER A 780 -11.80 -18.35 6.39
C SER A 780 -11.73 -19.74 5.74
N PRO A 781 -12.82 -20.35 5.24
CA PRO A 781 -12.73 -21.64 4.57
C PRO A 781 -11.89 -21.58 3.29
N PHE A 782 -11.97 -20.46 2.56
CA PHE A 782 -11.26 -20.29 1.30
C PHE A 782 -9.74 -20.12 1.50
N PHE A 783 -9.31 -19.52 2.62
CA PHE A 783 -7.88 -19.51 2.99
C PHE A 783 -7.36 -20.92 3.25
N THR A 784 -8.12 -21.71 4.01
CA THR A 784 -7.81 -23.11 4.29
C THR A 784 -7.73 -23.94 3.00
N GLU A 785 -8.64 -23.72 2.05
CA GLU A 785 -8.63 -24.38 0.72
C GLU A 785 -7.43 -23.99 -0.15
N VAL A 786 -6.96 -22.73 -0.08
CA VAL A 786 -5.72 -22.34 -0.76
C VAL A 786 -4.51 -23.12 -0.22
N PHE A 787 -4.42 -23.33 1.09
CA PHE A 787 -3.35 -24.14 1.69
C PHE A 787 -3.52 -25.64 1.42
N GLN A 788 -4.77 -26.13 1.32
CA GLN A 788 -5.05 -27.48 0.81
C GLN A 788 -4.50 -27.65 -0.61
N ALA A 789 -4.78 -26.70 -1.51
CA ALA A 789 -4.33 -26.73 -2.89
C ALA A 789 -2.79 -26.62 -3.00
N GLN A 790 -2.15 -25.86 -2.11
CA GLN A 790 -0.70 -25.84 -1.99
C GLN A 790 -0.16 -27.23 -1.63
N ALA A 791 -0.79 -27.94 -0.70
CA ALA A 791 -0.43 -29.31 -0.36
C ALA A 791 -0.61 -30.27 -1.56
N GLU A 792 -1.71 -30.13 -2.30
CA GLU A 792 -1.99 -30.87 -3.54
C GLU A 792 -0.92 -30.61 -4.61
N TYR A 793 -0.52 -29.34 -4.77
CA TYR A 793 0.58 -28.94 -5.66
C TYR A 793 1.90 -29.62 -5.28
N LEU A 794 2.27 -29.63 -3.99
CA LEU A 794 3.51 -30.27 -3.52
C LEU A 794 3.53 -31.79 -3.79
N MET A 795 2.36 -32.43 -3.84
CA MET A 795 2.19 -33.84 -4.25
C MET A 795 2.10 -34.03 -5.77
N MET A 796 2.34 -32.98 -6.57
CA MET A 796 2.24 -32.97 -8.03
C MET A 796 0.81 -33.23 -8.57
N LYS A 797 -0.22 -33.06 -7.72
CA LYS A 797 -1.65 -33.20 -8.10
C LYS A 797 -2.17 -31.88 -8.68
N TYR A 798 -1.56 -31.42 -9.78
CA TYR A 798 -1.78 -30.07 -10.33
C TYR A 798 -3.23 -29.80 -10.76
N SER A 799 -3.91 -30.79 -11.34
CA SER A 799 -5.32 -30.66 -11.75
C SER A 799 -6.25 -30.50 -10.55
N THR A 800 -6.03 -31.27 -9.48
CA THR A 800 -6.77 -31.15 -8.21
C THR A 800 -6.54 -29.78 -7.58
N ALA A 801 -5.27 -29.35 -7.49
CA ALA A 801 -4.92 -28.03 -6.95
C ALA A 801 -5.61 -26.89 -7.71
N LEU A 802 -5.63 -26.94 -9.06
CA LEU A 802 -6.31 -25.94 -9.89
C LEU A 802 -7.82 -25.88 -9.63
N ASN A 803 -8.48 -27.03 -9.44
CA ASN A 803 -9.90 -27.07 -9.10
C ASN A 803 -10.15 -26.43 -7.73
N THR A 804 -9.42 -26.86 -6.71
CA THR A 804 -9.51 -26.33 -5.34
C THR A 804 -9.28 -24.81 -5.31
N LEU A 805 -8.27 -24.31 -6.04
CA LEU A 805 -7.96 -22.88 -6.14
C LEU A 805 -9.04 -22.09 -6.86
N THR A 806 -9.67 -22.67 -7.88
CA THR A 806 -10.77 -22.03 -8.61
C THR A 806 -11.95 -21.79 -7.67
N ASP A 807 -12.32 -22.80 -6.89
CA ASP A 807 -13.41 -22.71 -5.92
C ASP A 807 -13.10 -21.71 -4.81
N ALA A 808 -11.89 -21.76 -4.24
CA ALA A 808 -11.45 -20.83 -3.21
C ALA A 808 -11.43 -19.37 -3.71
N MET A 809 -10.88 -19.11 -4.90
CA MET A 809 -10.86 -17.77 -5.50
C MET A 809 -12.27 -17.25 -5.81
N ALA A 810 -13.19 -18.10 -6.25
CA ALA A 810 -14.59 -17.72 -6.43
C ALA A 810 -15.23 -17.35 -5.08
N GLY A 811 -14.89 -18.05 -4.01
CA GLY A 811 -15.24 -17.69 -2.64
C GLY A 811 -14.74 -16.32 -2.23
N PHE A 812 -13.46 -16.02 -2.45
CA PHE A 812 -12.90 -14.70 -2.15
C PHE A 812 -13.55 -13.58 -2.95
N ILE A 813 -13.84 -13.78 -4.25
CA ILE A 813 -14.54 -12.78 -5.07
C ILE A 813 -15.91 -12.43 -4.47
N ARG A 814 -16.66 -13.44 -3.99
CA ARG A 814 -17.97 -13.23 -3.36
C ARG A 814 -17.89 -12.54 -2.00
N THR A 815 -16.90 -12.89 -1.19
CA THR A 815 -16.81 -12.45 0.22
C THR A 815 -16.02 -11.16 0.42
N THR A 816 -14.82 -11.07 -0.18
CA THR A 816 -13.84 -10.01 0.09
C THR A 816 -13.40 -9.25 -1.16
N GLY A 817 -13.80 -9.72 -2.35
CA GLY A 817 -13.52 -9.10 -3.63
C GLY A 817 -12.19 -9.53 -4.27
N PRO A 818 -11.96 -9.16 -5.55
CA PRO A 818 -10.82 -9.60 -6.36
C PRO A 818 -9.49 -8.90 -6.04
N GLN A 819 -9.44 -8.08 -5.00
CA GLN A 819 -8.22 -7.41 -4.51
C GLN A 819 -7.86 -7.85 -3.09
N SER A 820 -8.63 -8.77 -2.50
CA SER A 820 -8.31 -9.25 -1.16
C SER A 820 -7.01 -10.05 -1.15
N ASN A 821 -6.33 -10.05 -0.01
CA ASN A 821 -5.08 -10.79 0.15
C ASN A 821 -5.27 -12.30 -0.14
N GLY A 822 -6.37 -12.89 0.33
CA GLY A 822 -6.71 -14.28 0.06
C GLY A 822 -6.85 -14.59 -1.44
N TYR A 823 -7.48 -13.70 -2.22
CA TYR A 823 -7.58 -13.86 -3.66
C TYR A 823 -6.20 -13.78 -4.34
N LEU A 824 -5.34 -12.85 -3.94
CA LEU A 824 -3.99 -12.71 -4.51
C LEU A 824 -3.09 -13.91 -4.20
N ILE A 825 -3.19 -14.50 -2.99
CA ILE A 825 -2.51 -15.75 -2.65
C ILE A 825 -3.05 -16.92 -3.50
N GLY A 826 -4.37 -17.00 -3.69
CA GLY A 826 -4.98 -17.98 -4.58
C GLY A 826 -4.50 -17.84 -6.03
N GLN A 827 -4.40 -16.62 -6.55
CA GLN A 827 -3.88 -16.33 -7.89
C GLN A 827 -2.41 -16.75 -8.06
N LEU A 828 -1.57 -16.49 -7.05
CA LEU A 828 -0.17 -16.95 -7.04
C LEU A 828 -0.11 -18.47 -7.20
N TRP A 829 -0.78 -19.22 -6.32
CA TRP A 829 -0.74 -20.68 -6.37
C TRP A 829 -1.41 -21.24 -7.63
N TYR A 830 -2.45 -20.59 -8.13
CA TYR A 830 -3.08 -20.98 -9.40
C TYR A 830 -2.10 -20.82 -10.55
N ALA A 831 -1.39 -19.69 -10.63
CA ALA A 831 -0.38 -19.47 -11.65
C ALA A 831 0.72 -20.54 -11.59
N VAL A 832 1.20 -20.87 -10.40
CA VAL A 832 2.25 -21.89 -10.19
C VAL A 832 1.78 -23.30 -10.60
N ALA A 833 0.57 -23.70 -10.20
CA ALA A 833 -0.02 -24.97 -10.62
C ALA A 833 -0.29 -24.99 -12.14
N ASN A 834 -0.76 -23.88 -12.71
CA ASN A 834 -1.06 -23.76 -14.13
C ASN A 834 0.22 -23.79 -15.00
N ALA A 835 1.32 -23.21 -14.51
CA ALA A 835 2.63 -23.32 -15.14
C ALA A 835 3.10 -24.79 -15.21
N SER A 836 2.91 -25.54 -14.13
CA SER A 836 3.28 -26.95 -14.03
C SER A 836 2.36 -27.86 -14.86
N ALA A 837 1.13 -27.39 -15.15
CA ALA A 837 0.22 -28.01 -16.12
C ALA A 837 0.52 -27.64 -17.59
N GLY A 838 1.59 -26.88 -17.86
CA GLY A 838 2.06 -26.56 -19.22
C GLY A 838 1.75 -25.14 -19.70
N ASN A 839 1.07 -24.30 -18.92
CA ASN A 839 0.62 -22.96 -19.33
C ASN A 839 1.51 -21.83 -18.80
N MET A 840 2.83 -21.92 -19.00
CA MET A 840 3.82 -21.03 -18.37
C MET A 840 3.66 -19.55 -18.72
N GLU A 841 3.40 -19.19 -19.98
CA GLU A 841 3.26 -17.79 -20.38
C GLU A 841 2.07 -17.09 -19.71
N GLN A 842 0.95 -17.81 -19.57
CA GLN A 842 -0.23 -17.29 -18.89
C GLN A 842 0.04 -17.14 -17.39
N ALA A 843 0.71 -18.13 -16.79
CA ALA A 843 1.09 -18.08 -15.39
C ALA A 843 1.98 -16.87 -15.08
N ILE A 844 2.97 -16.56 -15.92
CA ILE A 844 3.84 -15.38 -15.75
C ILE A 844 3.01 -14.09 -15.69
N LYS A 845 2.05 -13.91 -16.61
CA LYS A 845 1.19 -12.71 -16.61
C LYS A 845 0.38 -12.58 -15.32
N MET A 846 -0.10 -13.71 -14.79
CA MET A 846 -0.81 -13.73 -13.51
C MET A 846 0.10 -13.35 -12.34
N LEU A 847 1.34 -13.86 -12.32
CA LEU A 847 2.33 -13.50 -11.30
C LEU A 847 2.72 -12.03 -11.38
N GLU A 848 2.94 -11.48 -12.58
CA GLU A 848 3.21 -10.05 -12.78
C GLU A 848 2.04 -9.19 -12.27
N PHE A 849 0.80 -9.58 -12.57
CA PHE A 849 -0.39 -8.91 -12.03
C PHE A 849 -0.43 -8.94 -10.50
N VAL A 850 -0.18 -10.09 -9.87
CA VAL A 850 -0.17 -10.22 -8.41
C VAL A 850 0.95 -9.37 -7.80
N ARG A 851 2.16 -9.40 -8.37
CA ARG A 851 3.30 -8.58 -7.94
C ARG A 851 2.96 -7.10 -8.00
N ASP A 852 2.42 -6.64 -9.13
CA ASP A 852 2.14 -5.23 -9.35
C ASP A 852 1.02 -4.74 -8.43
N LYS A 853 -0.01 -5.58 -8.17
CA LYS A 853 -1.07 -5.26 -7.20
C LYS A 853 -0.58 -5.22 -5.76
N ARG A 854 0.26 -6.17 -5.35
CA ARG A 854 0.87 -6.16 -4.01
C ARG A 854 1.79 -4.96 -3.83
N LYS A 855 2.56 -4.60 -4.86
CA LYS A 855 3.39 -3.40 -4.86
C LYS A 855 2.58 -2.11 -4.75
N GLU A 856 1.46 -2.01 -5.47
CA GLU A 856 0.52 -0.89 -5.39
C GLU A 856 -0.08 -0.75 -3.98
N GLN A 857 -0.44 -1.88 -3.34
CA GLN A 857 -1.12 -1.89 -2.06
C GLN A 857 -0.19 -1.74 -0.84
N TYR A 858 0.99 -2.37 -0.87
CA TYR A 858 1.87 -2.53 0.29
C TYR A 858 3.30 -1.98 0.07
N GLY A 859 3.56 -1.43 -1.11
CA GLY A 859 4.87 -0.89 -1.49
C GLY A 859 5.82 -1.93 -2.12
N PRO A 860 6.97 -1.47 -2.67
CA PRO A 860 7.93 -2.31 -3.39
C PRO A 860 8.67 -3.33 -2.51
N GLU A 861 8.66 -3.13 -1.18
CA GLU A 861 9.37 -3.97 -0.21
C GLU A 861 8.48 -5.09 0.38
N ASP A 862 7.28 -5.27 -0.17
CA ASP A 862 6.38 -6.32 0.26
C ASP A 862 6.95 -7.73 0.02
N SER A 863 7.15 -8.49 1.10
CA SER A 863 7.76 -9.82 1.07
C SER A 863 7.02 -10.80 0.15
N PHE A 864 5.69 -10.71 0.09
CA PHE A 864 4.87 -11.55 -0.78
C PHE A 864 4.94 -11.12 -2.25
N GLY A 865 4.98 -9.82 -2.55
CA GLY A 865 5.29 -9.28 -3.87
C GLY A 865 6.66 -9.73 -4.36
N ILE A 866 7.67 -9.72 -3.50
CA ILE A 866 9.02 -10.22 -3.80
C ILE A 866 9.00 -11.73 -4.05
N ALA A 867 8.26 -12.52 -3.25
CA ALA A 867 8.10 -13.95 -3.51
C ALA A 867 7.49 -14.20 -4.90
N THR A 868 6.44 -13.46 -5.25
CA THR A 868 5.77 -13.53 -6.56
C THR A 868 6.72 -13.16 -7.70
N GLN A 869 7.58 -12.15 -7.48
CA GLN A 869 8.65 -11.76 -8.40
C GLN A 869 9.64 -12.91 -8.64
N VAL A 870 10.08 -13.62 -7.58
CA VAL A 870 10.99 -14.77 -7.72
C VAL A 870 10.32 -15.92 -8.48
N PHE A 871 9.03 -16.21 -8.23
CA PHE A 871 8.27 -17.18 -9.03
C PHE A 871 8.26 -16.82 -10.52
N ALA A 872 7.97 -15.56 -10.86
CA ALA A 872 7.97 -15.10 -12.25
C ALA A 872 9.36 -15.22 -12.88
N GLY A 873 10.41 -14.88 -12.13
CA GLY A 873 11.80 -15.03 -12.54
C GLY A 873 12.19 -16.48 -12.82
N ASP A 874 11.77 -17.42 -11.97
CA ASP A 874 12.00 -18.85 -12.19
C ASP A 874 11.28 -19.35 -13.45
N LEU A 875 10.04 -18.92 -13.70
CA LEU A 875 9.35 -19.26 -14.94
C LEU A 875 10.02 -18.65 -16.18
N TYR A 876 10.51 -17.41 -16.11
CA TYR A 876 11.30 -16.82 -17.20
C TYR A 876 12.61 -17.59 -17.47
N ARG A 877 13.28 -18.08 -16.42
CA ARG A 877 14.45 -18.96 -16.54
C ARG A 877 14.07 -20.25 -17.27
N LYS A 878 12.98 -20.89 -16.86
CA LYS A 878 12.42 -22.10 -17.47
C LYS A 878 12.08 -21.89 -18.96
N LEU A 879 11.61 -20.69 -19.34
CA LEU A 879 11.40 -20.27 -20.74
C LEU A 879 12.69 -19.79 -21.47
N LYS A 880 13.86 -19.89 -20.82
CA LYS A 880 15.16 -19.46 -21.35
C LYS A 880 15.26 -17.95 -21.65
N VAL A 881 14.44 -17.12 -21.01
CA VAL A 881 14.45 -15.65 -21.13
C VAL A 881 15.38 -15.05 -20.07
N LYS A 882 16.68 -15.01 -20.39
CA LYS A 882 17.77 -14.65 -19.47
C LYS A 882 17.59 -13.32 -18.75
N ASP A 883 17.32 -12.26 -19.50
CA ASP A 883 17.35 -10.91 -18.93
C ASP A 883 16.22 -10.71 -17.93
N LYS A 884 14.99 -11.11 -18.31
CA LYS A 884 13.83 -11.08 -17.40
C LYS A 884 14.01 -11.99 -16.18
N ALA A 885 14.60 -13.18 -16.34
CA ALA A 885 14.87 -14.05 -15.19
C ALA A 885 15.78 -13.35 -14.16
N LEU A 886 16.87 -12.74 -14.63
CA LEU A 886 17.84 -12.07 -13.77
C LEU A 886 17.32 -10.74 -13.19
N GLU A 887 16.54 -9.98 -13.96
CA GLU A 887 15.86 -8.76 -13.49
C GLU A 887 14.88 -9.04 -12.35
N ASN A 888 14.28 -10.23 -12.32
CA ASN A 888 13.36 -10.62 -11.25
C ASN A 888 14.12 -11.22 -10.05
N ILE A 889 15.01 -12.20 -10.25
CA ILE A 889 15.59 -12.98 -9.16
C ILE A 889 16.72 -12.24 -8.42
N LYS A 890 17.59 -11.52 -9.15
CA LYS A 890 18.78 -10.91 -8.54
C LYS A 890 18.40 -9.80 -7.54
N PRO A 891 17.54 -8.81 -7.87
CA PRO A 891 17.14 -7.79 -6.91
C PRO A 891 16.43 -8.37 -5.70
N ALA A 892 15.63 -9.44 -5.88
CA ALA A 892 14.97 -10.13 -4.79
C ALA A 892 15.98 -10.76 -3.80
N LEU A 893 17.05 -11.39 -4.29
CA LEU A 893 18.11 -11.91 -3.43
C LEU A 893 18.88 -10.78 -2.73
N ASP A 894 19.22 -9.72 -3.46
CA ASP A 894 19.95 -8.57 -2.92
C ASP A 894 19.15 -7.90 -1.78
N PHE A 895 17.83 -7.75 -1.97
CA PHE A 895 16.92 -7.28 -0.91
C PHE A 895 16.89 -8.24 0.28
N ARG A 896 16.64 -9.54 0.05
CA ARG A 896 16.57 -10.55 1.12
C ARG A 896 17.86 -10.63 1.94
N ARG A 897 19.03 -10.48 1.31
CA ARG A 897 20.35 -10.41 2.00
C ARG A 897 20.55 -9.16 2.83
N GLY A 898 19.89 -8.05 2.49
CA GLY A 898 19.92 -6.83 3.29
C GLY A 898 19.32 -7.05 4.68
N PHE A 899 18.39 -8.00 4.80
CA PHE A 899 17.53 -8.18 5.96
C PHE A 899 17.71 -9.54 6.66
N TRP A 900 17.62 -10.65 5.94
CA TRP A 900 17.75 -11.99 6.48
C TRP A 900 19.10 -12.64 6.15
N PRO A 901 19.66 -13.47 7.05
CA PRO A 901 20.84 -14.26 6.74
C PRO A 901 20.54 -15.27 5.63
N ILE A 902 21.58 -15.75 4.95
CA ILE A 902 21.45 -16.74 3.86
C ILE A 902 20.85 -18.08 4.34
N SER A 903 20.91 -18.39 5.64
CA SER A 903 20.25 -19.55 6.24
C SER A 903 18.72 -19.41 6.39
N HIS A 904 18.15 -18.23 6.18
CA HIS A 904 16.70 -18.04 6.17
C HIS A 904 16.10 -18.73 4.94
N PHE A 905 15.02 -19.50 5.11
CA PHE A 905 14.50 -20.38 4.06
C PHE A 905 14.18 -19.65 2.75
N LEU A 906 13.59 -18.45 2.82
CA LEU A 906 13.31 -17.63 1.63
C LEU A 906 14.58 -17.16 0.91
N THR A 907 15.60 -16.76 1.67
CA THR A 907 16.87 -16.26 1.13
C THR A 907 17.65 -17.40 0.50
N LEU A 908 17.71 -18.55 1.18
CA LEU A 908 18.33 -19.78 0.73
C LEU A 908 17.71 -20.25 -0.60
N ASP A 909 16.38 -20.38 -0.68
CA ASP A 909 15.70 -20.83 -1.89
C ASP A 909 15.93 -19.87 -3.06
N THR A 910 15.91 -18.56 -2.81
CA THR A 910 16.19 -17.55 -3.86
C THR A 910 17.64 -17.62 -4.34
N ALA A 911 18.58 -17.84 -3.43
CA ALA A 911 19.98 -18.01 -3.76
C ALA A 911 20.21 -19.26 -4.61
N LEU A 912 19.60 -20.39 -4.23
CA LEU A 912 19.64 -21.62 -5.03
C LEU A 912 19.07 -21.41 -6.44
N ILE A 913 17.90 -20.77 -6.54
CA ILE A 913 17.28 -20.47 -7.84
C ILE A 913 18.17 -19.55 -8.67
N LEU A 914 18.82 -18.54 -8.06
CA LEU A 914 19.76 -17.68 -8.77
C LEU A 914 21.02 -18.44 -9.22
N ALA A 915 21.53 -19.38 -8.41
CA ALA A 915 22.66 -20.22 -8.79
C ALA A 915 22.31 -21.11 -9.99
N ILE A 916 21.12 -21.74 -9.97
CA ILE A 916 20.57 -22.51 -11.09
C ILE A 916 20.44 -21.61 -12.33
N THR A 917 19.86 -20.42 -12.17
CA THR A 917 19.71 -19.43 -13.25
C THR A 917 21.05 -19.06 -13.87
N TYR A 918 22.07 -18.81 -13.05
CA TYR A 918 23.39 -18.49 -13.55
C TYR A 918 24.00 -19.65 -14.34
N ARG A 919 23.90 -20.88 -13.83
CA ARG A 919 24.38 -22.07 -14.54
C ARG A 919 23.67 -22.30 -15.87
N ASP A 920 22.34 -22.20 -15.89
CA ASP A 920 21.52 -22.37 -17.11
C ASP A 920 21.95 -21.39 -18.22
N PHE A 921 22.36 -20.17 -17.83
CA PHE A 921 22.83 -19.12 -18.73
C PHE A 921 24.37 -18.95 -18.79
N TRP A 922 25.12 -20.02 -18.51
CA TRP A 922 26.58 -20.11 -18.70
C TRP A 922 27.40 -19.12 -17.87
N LYS A 923 26.92 -18.77 -16.67
CA LYS A 923 27.59 -17.88 -15.71
C LYS A 923 28.12 -18.69 -14.52
N ASP A 924 28.88 -19.74 -14.80
CA ASP A 924 29.27 -20.78 -13.84
C ASP A 924 30.08 -20.21 -12.67
N ASP A 925 30.98 -19.23 -12.91
CA ASP A 925 31.71 -18.53 -11.84
C ASP A 925 30.77 -17.86 -10.81
N LYS A 926 29.64 -17.33 -11.28
CA LYS A 926 28.65 -16.68 -10.41
C LYS A 926 27.81 -17.71 -9.67
N ALA A 927 27.47 -18.82 -10.33
CA ALA A 927 26.79 -19.94 -9.70
C ALA A 927 27.67 -20.54 -8.59
N ALA A 928 28.95 -20.83 -8.88
CA ALA A 928 29.93 -21.37 -7.94
C ALA A 928 30.06 -20.51 -6.68
N LYS A 929 30.15 -19.18 -6.82
CA LYS A 929 30.21 -18.26 -5.67
C LYS A 929 29.00 -18.37 -4.76
N ILE A 930 27.79 -18.50 -5.31
CA ILE A 930 26.58 -18.67 -4.50
C ILE A 930 26.58 -20.05 -3.83
N ILE A 931 26.97 -21.10 -4.54
CA ILE A 931 27.05 -22.45 -3.98
C ILE A 931 28.05 -22.50 -2.82
N GLU A 932 29.22 -21.87 -2.95
CA GLU A 932 30.23 -21.79 -1.89
C GLU A 932 29.73 -21.03 -0.65
N GLU A 933 28.98 -19.94 -0.86
CA GLU A 933 28.33 -19.21 0.23
C GLU A 933 27.27 -20.07 0.93
N LEU A 934 26.46 -20.80 0.17
CA LEU A 934 25.44 -21.70 0.73
C LEU A 934 26.07 -22.84 1.54
N GLU A 935 27.14 -23.46 1.05
CA GLU A 935 27.85 -24.52 1.77
C GLU A 935 28.45 -24.03 3.09
N ARG A 936 28.90 -22.77 3.15
CA ARG A 936 29.51 -22.18 4.34
C ARG A 936 28.50 -21.69 5.37
N ASP A 937 27.45 -21.00 4.93
CA ASP A 937 26.66 -20.12 5.81
C ASP A 937 25.16 -20.51 5.90
N ALA A 938 24.66 -21.41 5.04
CA ALA A 938 23.21 -21.71 4.96
C ALA A 938 22.70 -22.77 5.96
N LYS A 939 23.57 -23.30 6.84
CA LYS A 939 23.21 -24.34 7.85
C LYS A 939 22.55 -25.56 7.23
N LEU A 940 23.21 -26.11 6.19
CA LEU A 940 22.72 -27.26 5.42
C LEU A 940 22.78 -28.59 6.19
N ASP A 941 23.44 -28.61 7.34
CA ASP A 941 23.52 -29.73 8.29
C ASP A 941 22.21 -29.95 9.08
N GLN A 942 21.33 -28.95 9.13
CA GLN A 942 20.05 -29.07 9.81
C GLN A 942 19.07 -29.95 9.01
N GLU A 943 18.35 -30.83 9.70
CA GLU A 943 17.42 -31.80 9.07
C GLU A 943 16.37 -31.13 8.17
N GLN A 944 15.85 -29.97 8.59
CA GLN A 944 14.90 -29.17 7.80
C GLN A 944 15.45 -28.68 6.44
N ASN A 945 16.78 -28.62 6.30
CA ASN A 945 17.51 -28.19 5.12
C ASN A 945 18.08 -29.35 4.31
N PHE A 946 17.85 -30.61 4.69
CA PHE A 946 18.46 -31.77 4.05
C PHE A 946 18.20 -31.83 2.53
N VAL A 947 16.96 -31.58 2.07
CA VAL A 947 16.65 -31.52 0.63
C VAL A 947 17.45 -30.43 -0.10
N ARG A 948 17.63 -29.26 0.55
CA ARG A 948 18.44 -28.16 0.00
C ARG A 948 19.93 -28.52 -0.01
N ALA A 949 20.40 -29.27 0.98
CA ALA A 949 21.76 -29.82 0.99
C ALA A 949 21.99 -30.74 -0.22
N CYS A 950 21.04 -31.63 -0.53
CA CYS A 950 21.08 -32.45 -1.75
C CYS A 950 21.18 -31.57 -3.02
N GLN A 951 20.38 -30.50 -3.10
CA GLN A 951 20.39 -29.58 -4.25
C GLN A 951 21.70 -28.81 -4.40
N VAL A 952 22.27 -28.33 -3.29
CA VAL A 952 23.59 -27.67 -3.27
C VAL A 952 24.68 -28.65 -3.73
N LYS A 953 24.67 -29.89 -3.23
CA LYS A 953 25.61 -30.95 -3.66
C LYS A 953 25.45 -31.30 -5.14
N HIS A 954 24.22 -31.39 -5.61
CA HIS A 954 23.93 -31.61 -7.02
C HIS A 954 24.53 -30.49 -7.88
N MET A 955 24.27 -29.24 -7.54
CA MET A 955 24.82 -28.08 -8.24
C MET A 955 26.35 -28.05 -8.22
N ARG A 956 26.99 -28.37 -7.09
CA ARG A 956 28.45 -28.43 -6.97
C ARG A 956 29.04 -29.49 -7.90
N ALA A 957 28.46 -30.68 -7.95
CA ALA A 957 28.91 -31.75 -8.83
C ALA A 957 28.76 -31.35 -10.32
N LEU A 958 27.64 -30.77 -10.70
CA LEU A 958 27.43 -30.30 -12.07
C LEU A 958 28.45 -29.24 -12.49
N LEU A 959 28.79 -28.30 -11.60
CA LEU A 959 29.84 -27.30 -11.86
C LEU A 959 31.23 -27.94 -12.00
N LEU A 960 31.56 -28.95 -11.17
CA LEU A 960 32.81 -29.70 -11.31
C LEU A 960 32.89 -30.45 -12.64
N PHE A 961 31.78 -31.07 -13.05
CA PHE A 961 31.70 -31.74 -14.35
C PHE A 961 31.92 -30.76 -15.50
N GLU A 962 31.29 -29.58 -15.44
CA GLU A 962 31.41 -28.54 -16.47
C GLU A 962 32.80 -27.88 -16.54
N ASP A 963 33.55 -27.91 -15.44
CA ASP A 963 34.97 -27.51 -15.37
C ASP A 963 35.94 -28.61 -15.88
N GLY A 964 35.42 -29.77 -16.28
CA GLY A 964 36.21 -30.90 -16.78
C GLY A 964 36.71 -31.85 -15.70
N ASN A 965 36.40 -31.61 -14.43
CA ASN A 965 36.74 -32.48 -13.30
C ASN A 965 35.74 -33.65 -13.18
N ILE A 966 35.54 -34.38 -14.28
CA ILE A 966 34.49 -35.41 -14.43
C ILE A 966 34.58 -36.48 -13.34
N ASP A 967 35.76 -37.05 -13.13
CA ASP A 967 35.96 -38.10 -12.13
C ASP A 967 35.72 -37.62 -10.69
N GLN A 968 36.05 -36.36 -10.40
CA GLN A 968 35.78 -35.77 -9.09
C GLN A 968 34.28 -35.56 -8.88
N SER A 969 33.57 -35.11 -9.91
CA SER A 969 32.11 -34.97 -9.88
C SER A 969 31.42 -36.32 -9.64
N ILE A 970 31.77 -37.34 -10.42
CA ILE A 970 31.19 -38.69 -10.31
C ILE A 970 31.45 -39.26 -8.91
N ARG A 971 32.71 -39.27 -8.45
CA ARG A 971 33.06 -39.76 -7.10
C ARG A 971 32.32 -39.01 -5.99
N MET A 972 32.13 -37.70 -6.14
CA MET A 972 31.39 -36.90 -5.17
C MET A 972 29.94 -37.37 -5.06
N LEU A 973 29.26 -37.57 -6.19
CA LEU A 973 27.87 -38.01 -6.19
C LEU A 973 27.73 -39.48 -5.75
N GLU A 974 28.63 -40.37 -6.17
CA GLU A 974 28.66 -41.77 -5.71
C GLU A 974 28.83 -41.85 -4.19
N ALA A 975 29.84 -41.17 -3.64
CA ALA A 975 30.08 -41.13 -2.20
C ALA A 975 28.89 -40.51 -1.45
N PHE A 976 28.27 -39.48 -2.01
CA PHE A 976 27.09 -38.86 -1.43
C PHE A 976 25.89 -39.80 -1.39
N LEU A 977 25.60 -40.53 -2.48
CA LEU A 977 24.51 -41.50 -2.53
C LEU A 977 24.72 -42.66 -1.54
N ILE A 978 25.98 -43.10 -1.36
CA ILE A 978 26.32 -44.11 -0.35
C ILE A 978 26.10 -43.59 1.07
N ASP A 979 26.53 -42.35 1.36
CA ASP A 979 26.42 -41.74 2.69
C ASP A 979 24.97 -41.52 3.14
N ILE A 980 24.09 -41.08 2.23
CA ILE A 980 22.69 -40.83 2.58
C ILE A 980 21.85 -42.11 2.70
N GLY A 981 22.23 -43.18 2.00
CA GLY A 981 21.46 -44.43 1.92
C GLY A 981 20.10 -44.30 1.21
N SER A 982 19.42 -45.43 1.01
CA SER A 982 18.09 -45.48 0.35
C SER A 982 16.99 -44.84 1.18
N GLU A 983 17.08 -44.90 2.51
CA GLU A 983 16.05 -44.37 3.43
C GLU A 983 15.92 -42.84 3.40
N ARG A 984 16.94 -42.12 2.93
CA ARG A 984 16.90 -40.66 2.78
C ARG A 984 16.68 -40.19 1.34
N ASN A 985 16.24 -41.09 0.47
CA ASN A 985 15.83 -40.74 -0.90
C ASN A 985 14.75 -39.64 -0.89
N ASN A 986 14.91 -38.70 -1.80
CA ASN A 986 13.98 -37.60 -2.03
C ASN A 986 14.10 -37.13 -3.48
N ARG A 987 13.24 -36.20 -3.87
CA ARG A 987 13.12 -35.71 -5.25
C ARG A 987 14.47 -35.21 -5.81
N ALA A 988 15.24 -34.47 -5.02
CA ALA A 988 16.55 -33.97 -5.45
C ALA A 988 17.56 -35.11 -5.68
N VAL A 989 17.49 -36.17 -4.87
CA VAL A 989 18.33 -37.37 -5.00
C VAL A 989 18.02 -38.14 -6.30
N TYR A 990 16.76 -38.22 -6.72
CA TYR A 990 16.44 -38.82 -8.01
C TYR A 990 16.96 -38.01 -9.20
N TRP A 991 17.00 -36.69 -9.08
CA TRP A 991 17.66 -35.83 -10.08
C TRP A 991 19.17 -36.06 -10.12
N ILE A 992 19.80 -36.22 -8.96
CA ILE A 992 21.20 -36.61 -8.86
C ILE A 992 21.45 -37.96 -9.54
N ARG A 993 20.60 -38.97 -9.31
CA ARG A 993 20.73 -40.30 -9.93
C ARG A 993 20.63 -40.23 -11.46
N LEU A 994 19.69 -39.46 -12.01
CA LEU A 994 19.57 -39.24 -13.46
C LEU A 994 20.83 -38.60 -14.06
N ASP A 995 21.32 -37.52 -13.45
CA ASP A 995 22.48 -36.80 -13.95
C ASP A 995 23.77 -37.62 -13.75
N LEU A 996 23.92 -38.34 -12.63
CA LEU A 996 25.02 -39.27 -12.40
C LEU A 996 25.03 -40.42 -13.41
N ALA A 997 23.88 -41.04 -13.70
CA ALA A 997 23.76 -42.07 -14.74
C ALA A 997 24.24 -41.54 -16.10
N THR A 998 23.89 -40.29 -16.41
CA THR A 998 24.34 -39.62 -17.63
C THR A 998 25.85 -39.36 -17.63
N MET A 999 26.41 -38.90 -16.51
CA MET A 999 27.85 -38.66 -16.35
C MET A 999 28.66 -39.96 -16.45
N LEU A 1000 28.18 -41.07 -15.87
CA LEU A 1000 28.80 -42.40 -15.96
C LEU A 1000 28.82 -42.90 -17.42
N ARG A 1001 27.68 -42.80 -18.12
CA ARG A 1001 27.60 -43.14 -19.55
C ARG A 1001 28.55 -42.30 -20.41
N TYR A 1002 28.79 -41.05 -20.03
CA TYR A 1002 29.73 -40.16 -20.72
C TYR A 1002 31.19 -40.49 -20.44
N ARG A 1003 31.55 -40.81 -19.19
CA ARG A 1003 32.91 -41.25 -18.83
C ARG A 1003 33.27 -42.56 -19.53
N ALA A 1004 32.30 -43.45 -19.71
CA ALA A 1004 32.45 -44.73 -20.42
C ALA A 1004 33.59 -45.61 -19.87
N GLY A 1005 33.81 -45.57 -18.55
CA GLY A 1005 34.74 -46.43 -17.84
C GLY A 1005 34.23 -47.87 -17.68
N GLU A 1006 35.13 -48.78 -17.28
CA GLU A 1006 34.77 -50.16 -16.99
C GLU A 1006 33.78 -50.22 -15.81
N GLY A 1007 32.61 -50.85 -16.01
CA GLY A 1007 31.56 -50.93 -14.99
C GLY A 1007 30.54 -49.77 -14.99
N ASP A 1008 30.84 -48.64 -15.64
CA ASP A 1008 29.99 -47.44 -15.62
C ASP A 1008 28.58 -47.70 -16.15
N ALA A 1009 28.45 -48.50 -17.21
CA ALA A 1009 27.15 -48.83 -17.79
C ALA A 1009 26.28 -49.68 -16.85
N GLY A 1010 26.89 -50.56 -16.05
CA GLY A 1010 26.19 -51.35 -15.04
C GLY A 1010 25.77 -50.48 -13.86
N LEU A 1011 26.69 -49.66 -13.36
CA LEU A 1011 26.41 -48.73 -12.26
C LEU A 1011 25.30 -47.75 -12.64
N ALA A 1012 25.36 -47.17 -13.85
CA ALA A 1012 24.33 -46.24 -14.35
C ALA A 1012 22.92 -46.85 -14.37
N ARG A 1013 22.78 -48.15 -14.67
CA ARG A 1013 21.47 -48.84 -14.59
C ARG A 1013 21.05 -49.09 -13.15
N SER A 1014 21.97 -49.54 -12.29
CA SER A 1014 21.68 -49.85 -10.88
C SER A 1014 21.23 -48.64 -10.05
N LEU A 1015 21.49 -47.41 -10.51
CA LEU A 1015 21.01 -46.19 -9.86
C LEU A 1015 19.47 -46.09 -9.79
N PHE A 1016 18.76 -46.84 -10.61
CA PHE A 1016 17.29 -46.83 -10.67
C PHE A 1016 16.61 -47.98 -9.92
N ASP A 1017 17.40 -48.77 -9.19
CA ASP A 1017 16.93 -49.88 -8.36
C ASP A 1017 16.10 -49.38 -7.17
N GLY A 1018 15.01 -50.11 -6.87
CA GLY A 1018 14.08 -49.86 -5.77
C GLY A 1018 13.17 -48.63 -5.97
N ILE A 1019 13.09 -48.10 -7.18
CA ILE A 1019 12.28 -46.90 -7.49
C ILE A 1019 10.84 -47.27 -7.89
N VAL A 1020 10.65 -48.45 -8.47
CA VAL A 1020 9.36 -48.96 -8.96
C VAL A 1020 9.05 -50.33 -8.35
N THR A 1021 7.79 -50.76 -8.37
CA THR A 1021 7.33 -52.05 -7.83
C THR A 1021 6.06 -52.52 -8.55
N ASP A 1022 5.80 -53.83 -8.55
CA ASP A 1022 4.59 -54.45 -9.11
C ASP A 1022 3.51 -54.85 -8.07
N GLN A 1023 3.72 -54.52 -6.79
CA GLN A 1023 2.87 -54.86 -5.63
C GLN A 1023 2.90 -56.30 -5.10
N THR A 1024 3.68 -57.21 -5.70
CA THR A 1024 3.94 -58.47 -5.00
C THR A 1024 4.83 -58.18 -3.78
N ASP A 1025 4.62 -58.88 -2.65
CA ASP A 1025 5.57 -58.86 -1.53
C ASP A 1025 6.87 -59.52 -2.01
N ASP A 1026 7.61 -58.82 -2.86
CA ASP A 1026 8.92 -59.25 -3.31
C ASP A 1026 9.85 -59.25 -2.09
N PRO A 1027 10.67 -60.28 -1.91
CA PRO A 1027 11.64 -60.31 -0.82
C PRO A 1027 12.52 -59.06 -0.91
N GLU A 1028 12.68 -58.33 0.21
CA GLU A 1028 13.35 -57.02 0.34
C GLU A 1028 14.81 -56.95 -0.18
N ASP A 1029 15.36 -58.03 -0.77
CA ASP A 1029 16.77 -58.21 -1.11
C ASP A 1029 17.07 -58.61 -2.58
N GLU A 1030 16.08 -58.80 -3.47
CA GLU A 1030 16.35 -59.06 -4.91
C GLU A 1030 16.40 -57.75 -5.73
N PRO A 1031 17.44 -57.55 -6.57
CA PRO A 1031 17.56 -56.34 -7.40
C PRO A 1031 16.51 -56.32 -8.53
N ASP A 1032 16.03 -55.12 -8.87
CA ASP A 1032 15.00 -54.92 -9.89
C ASP A 1032 15.43 -55.50 -11.25
N PRO A 1033 14.51 -56.16 -11.99
CA PRO A 1033 14.77 -56.63 -13.34
C PRO A 1033 15.28 -55.52 -14.27
N PRO A 1034 16.17 -55.81 -15.24
CA PRO A 1034 16.73 -54.79 -16.13
C PRO A 1034 15.67 -53.93 -16.85
N ARG A 1035 14.52 -54.52 -17.19
CA ARG A 1035 13.39 -53.81 -17.80
C ARG A 1035 12.78 -52.77 -16.84
N TRP A 1036 12.69 -53.08 -15.55
CA TRP A 1036 12.14 -52.17 -14.53
C TRP A 1036 13.06 -50.97 -14.34
N LEU A 1037 14.38 -51.19 -14.30
CA LEU A 1037 15.38 -50.12 -14.23
C LEU A 1037 15.25 -49.13 -15.40
N GLU A 1038 15.06 -49.64 -16.63
CA GLU A 1038 14.85 -48.80 -17.83
C GLU A 1038 13.56 -47.98 -17.72
N ILE A 1039 12.46 -48.62 -17.31
CA ILE A 1039 11.16 -47.95 -17.16
C ILE A 1039 11.19 -46.91 -16.04
N ALA A 1040 11.86 -47.19 -14.92
CA ALA A 1040 12.05 -46.26 -13.81
C ALA A 1040 12.85 -45.03 -14.27
N GLU A 1041 13.94 -45.22 -15.01
CA GLU A 1041 14.73 -44.13 -15.60
C GLU A 1041 13.87 -43.25 -16.52
N ASP A 1042 13.10 -43.86 -17.43
CA ASP A 1042 12.26 -43.13 -18.38
C ASP A 1042 11.09 -42.41 -17.71
N ALA A 1043 10.49 -43.00 -16.68
CA ALA A 1043 9.44 -42.37 -15.88
C ALA A 1043 9.99 -41.15 -15.12
N LEU A 1044 11.18 -41.26 -14.53
CA LEU A 1044 11.83 -40.12 -13.88
C LEU A 1044 12.20 -39.02 -14.88
N LYS A 1045 12.65 -39.34 -16.10
CA LYS A 1045 12.90 -38.34 -17.15
C LYS A 1045 11.63 -37.57 -17.51
N LEU A 1046 10.49 -38.26 -17.62
CA LEU A 1046 9.20 -37.60 -17.88
C LEU A 1046 8.80 -36.70 -16.71
N LEU A 1047 8.92 -37.21 -15.47
CA LEU A 1047 8.61 -36.48 -14.25
C LEU A 1047 9.48 -35.22 -14.07
N ARG A 1048 10.77 -35.31 -14.44
CA ARG A 1048 11.72 -34.19 -14.42
C ARG A 1048 11.21 -32.99 -15.20
N PHE A 1049 10.36 -33.20 -16.22
CA PHE A 1049 9.75 -32.15 -17.04
C PHE A 1049 8.26 -31.92 -16.76
N ASP A 1050 7.81 -32.23 -15.53
CA ASP A 1050 6.41 -32.08 -15.07
C ASP A 1050 5.39 -32.89 -15.89
N LYS A 1051 5.83 -33.92 -16.63
CA LYS A 1051 4.94 -34.82 -17.39
C LYS A 1051 4.45 -35.99 -16.54
N VAL A 1052 3.82 -35.66 -15.41
CA VAL A 1052 3.38 -36.62 -14.38
C VAL A 1052 2.48 -37.72 -14.97
N ASP A 1053 1.47 -37.34 -15.76
CA ASP A 1053 0.53 -38.29 -16.35
C ASP A 1053 1.20 -39.27 -17.33
N GLN A 1054 2.22 -38.82 -18.07
CA GLN A 1054 2.96 -39.67 -19.00
C GLN A 1054 3.85 -40.66 -18.23
N ALA A 1055 4.50 -40.21 -17.16
CA ALA A 1055 5.30 -41.06 -16.30
C ALA A 1055 4.44 -42.17 -15.66
N ILE A 1056 3.28 -41.81 -15.11
CA ILE A 1056 2.34 -42.78 -14.54
C ILE A 1056 1.84 -43.76 -15.61
N LYS A 1057 1.54 -43.27 -16.81
CA LYS A 1057 1.06 -44.11 -17.90
C LYS A 1057 2.07 -45.19 -18.30
N ILE A 1058 3.36 -44.85 -18.46
CA ILE A 1058 4.35 -45.87 -18.85
C ILE A 1058 4.61 -46.89 -17.74
N LEU A 1059 4.45 -46.50 -16.47
CA LEU A 1059 4.51 -47.45 -15.36
C LEU A 1059 3.32 -48.41 -15.41
N GLN A 1060 2.11 -47.89 -15.60
CA GLN A 1060 0.88 -48.68 -15.68
C GLN A 1060 0.87 -49.65 -16.88
N GLU A 1061 1.43 -49.25 -18.03
CA GLU A 1061 1.56 -50.11 -19.22
C GLU A 1061 2.42 -51.36 -18.95
N GLU A 1062 3.34 -51.28 -17.99
CA GLU A 1062 4.23 -52.36 -17.56
C GLU A 1062 3.78 -53.00 -16.23
N ASN A 1063 2.57 -52.68 -15.74
CA ASN A 1063 2.02 -53.08 -14.44
C ASN A 1063 2.89 -52.66 -13.23
N LEU A 1064 3.63 -51.57 -13.36
CA LEU A 1064 4.45 -50.97 -12.32
C LEU A 1064 3.77 -49.76 -11.69
N ARG A 1065 4.26 -49.39 -10.50
CA ARG A 1065 4.01 -48.11 -9.84
C ARG A 1065 5.27 -47.62 -9.14
N TRP A 1066 5.28 -46.37 -8.69
CA TRP A 1066 6.32 -45.87 -7.79
C TRP A 1066 6.35 -46.69 -6.49
N ALA A 1067 7.54 -47.10 -6.06
CA ALA A 1067 7.72 -47.83 -4.80
C ALA A 1067 7.36 -46.97 -3.57
N ARG A 1068 7.78 -45.71 -3.59
CA ARG A 1068 7.48 -44.70 -2.56
C ARG A 1068 7.17 -43.35 -3.22
N GLU A 1069 5.91 -43.08 -3.54
CA GLU A 1069 5.51 -41.85 -4.24
C GLU A 1069 5.89 -40.57 -3.44
N GLU A 1070 5.92 -40.66 -2.12
CA GLU A 1070 6.25 -39.57 -1.19
C GLU A 1070 7.64 -38.99 -1.46
N THR A 1071 8.57 -39.84 -1.93
CA THR A 1071 9.94 -39.44 -2.24
C THR A 1071 10.04 -38.54 -3.46
N LEU A 1072 8.99 -38.47 -4.30
CA LEU A 1072 8.91 -37.64 -5.50
C LEU A 1072 8.30 -36.25 -5.23
N TRP A 1073 7.67 -36.06 -4.07
CA TRP A 1073 6.99 -34.83 -3.70
C TRP A 1073 7.95 -33.66 -3.53
N MET A 1074 7.45 -32.46 -3.81
CA MET A 1074 8.22 -31.23 -3.67
C MET A 1074 8.29 -30.83 -2.19
N ARG A 1075 9.48 -30.37 -1.77
CA ARG A 1075 9.63 -29.74 -0.46
C ARG A 1075 9.07 -28.31 -0.53
N LEU A 1076 8.42 -27.86 0.55
CA LEU A 1076 7.94 -26.49 0.64
C LEU A 1076 9.08 -25.47 0.46
N GLY A 1077 8.87 -24.53 -0.46
CA GLY A 1077 9.65 -23.32 -0.66
C GLY A 1077 8.81 -22.29 -1.42
N VAL A 1078 9.22 -21.01 -1.38
CA VAL A 1078 8.41 -19.90 -1.93
C VAL A 1078 9.26 -18.97 -2.82
N PRO A 1079 9.51 -19.34 -4.09
CA PRO A 1079 9.39 -20.68 -4.69
C PRO A 1079 10.37 -21.71 -4.13
N ALA A 1080 10.01 -23.00 -4.23
CA ALA A 1080 10.96 -24.08 -3.96
C ALA A 1080 12.02 -24.10 -5.06
N ALA A 1081 13.30 -24.13 -4.67
CA ALA A 1081 14.34 -24.50 -5.61
C ALA A 1081 14.12 -25.96 -6.02
N ASP A 1082 14.05 -26.25 -7.32
CA ASP A 1082 14.01 -27.62 -7.85
C ASP A 1082 15.08 -27.75 -8.93
N THR A 1083 15.99 -28.70 -8.75
CA THR A 1083 17.06 -29.02 -9.71
C THR A 1083 16.57 -29.92 -10.85
N GLY A 1084 15.27 -30.28 -10.90
CA GLY A 1084 14.69 -31.05 -11.99
C GLY A 1084 14.78 -30.31 -13.33
N TRP A 1085 14.31 -29.06 -13.40
CA TRP A 1085 14.44 -28.23 -14.60
C TRP A 1085 15.76 -27.48 -14.61
N MET A 1086 16.84 -28.14 -15.00
CA MET A 1086 18.12 -27.47 -15.27
C MET A 1086 18.58 -27.80 -16.69
N ARG A 1087 19.44 -26.95 -17.26
CA ARG A 1087 20.15 -27.32 -18.46
C ARG A 1087 21.03 -28.56 -18.21
N LEU A 1088 21.08 -29.44 -19.20
CA LEU A 1088 22.06 -30.52 -19.25
C LEU A 1088 23.49 -29.95 -19.17
N PRO A 1089 24.45 -30.71 -18.60
CA PRO A 1089 25.83 -30.28 -18.52
C PRO A 1089 26.46 -30.02 -19.88
N ARG A 1090 27.42 -29.08 -19.89
CA ARG A 1090 28.24 -28.72 -21.04
C ARG A 1090 28.86 -29.98 -21.66
N GLY A 1091 28.59 -30.26 -22.94
CA GLY A 1091 29.09 -31.46 -23.64
C GLY A 1091 28.17 -32.68 -23.67
N LEU A 1092 27.04 -32.66 -22.93
CA LEU A 1092 26.06 -33.76 -22.89
C LEU A 1092 24.78 -33.52 -23.71
N GLY A 1093 24.65 -32.37 -24.38
CA GLY A 1093 23.49 -32.07 -25.22
C GLY A 1093 23.82 -31.05 -26.32
N SER A 1094 23.55 -31.42 -27.57
CA SER A 1094 23.53 -30.53 -28.73
C SER A 1094 22.35 -29.56 -28.64
N ASP A 1095 22.66 -28.26 -28.70
CA ASP A 1095 21.87 -27.17 -29.25
C ASP A 1095 20.32 -27.27 -29.19
N GLY A 1096 19.76 -26.74 -28.10
CA GLY A 1096 18.77 -25.66 -28.23
C GLY A 1096 17.38 -25.91 -28.84
N SER A 1097 16.95 -27.14 -29.17
CA SER A 1097 15.58 -27.38 -29.68
C SER A 1097 14.71 -28.24 -28.74
N PRO A 1098 13.41 -27.94 -28.53
CA PRO A 1098 12.48 -28.81 -27.79
C PRO A 1098 12.11 -30.11 -28.54
N ASN A 1099 12.62 -30.31 -29.76
CA ASN A 1099 12.22 -31.40 -30.66
C ASN A 1099 13.32 -32.44 -30.95
N SER A 1100 14.49 -32.36 -30.31
CA SER A 1100 15.51 -33.40 -30.43
C SER A 1100 15.49 -34.34 -29.22
N PHE A 1101 14.39 -35.05 -29.01
CA PHE A 1101 14.44 -36.37 -28.38
C PHE A 1101 15.03 -37.36 -29.39
N GLY A 1102 16.35 -37.27 -29.59
CA GLY A 1102 17.14 -38.26 -30.32
C GLY A 1102 17.46 -39.46 -29.42
N TRP A 1103 16.44 -40.11 -28.87
CA TRP A 1103 16.55 -41.43 -28.23
C TRP A 1103 15.84 -42.49 -29.09
N VAL A 1104 16.16 -42.53 -30.39
CA VAL A 1104 15.88 -43.69 -31.24
C VAL A 1104 17.01 -43.81 -32.26
N ARG A 1105 17.61 -45.01 -32.33
CA ARG A 1105 18.72 -45.48 -33.18
C ARG A 1105 20.13 -45.36 -32.61
N THR A 1106 20.48 -46.28 -31.73
CA THR A 1106 21.60 -47.22 -32.00
C THR A 1106 21.52 -48.43 -31.05
N LEU A 1107 20.57 -49.32 -31.36
CA LEU A 1107 20.81 -50.77 -31.44
C LEU A 1107 20.64 -51.15 -32.90
#